data_AF-A0A4V3I264-F1
#
_entry.id   AF-A0A4V3I264-F1
#
_cell.length_a   1.000
_cell.length_b   1.000
_cell.length_c   1.000
_cell.angle_alpha   90.00
_cell.angle_beta   90.00
_cell.angle_gamma   90.00
#
_symmetry.space_group_name_H-M   'P 1'
#
loop_
_entity.id
_entity.type
_entity.pdbx_description
1 polymer ?
#
loop_
_entity_poly.entity_id
_entity_poly.type
_entity_poly.pdbx_seq_one_letter_code
_entity_poly.pdbx_strand_id
1 'polypeptide(L)'
;MEAFVQHDSGTSQFALCLNFGLISFLALAVYRLALHPLSSYPGPLTGKLTGLFNTYHALRKDQARTLHRLHEEHGPIVRYGPNHVSIRSSEAVRMLYTNSRYTRKADNYLAFPRNPKKASLFSSINKQVHARKRRILRQGFSDSALKTASLTIKKHVHTLCQCLEFLGGDDHEGYVLSQEYVSQVGQWSKRKNFSEWINRFTFDVSSDLSFSKSFEMMRYAGNRHIINILHQTLWADNVTGSSLTLFRTLRLKWLLFSHHVRSTATFDSFIESAAGERVSKLNDSKKDFLFWLTGAVDPITGDTFGMEELVEEAILLITAGSDTSSTAISSTMYYLLHSPEKLSKLQAEVRSVFANVEEIDFGLKLQTCTYLRACINEGLRLSPPAGSVLHRQVEPGGVQIGDEFFPEGTNIGVPVFSIHHAAEYFPDPFSFQPERWMVGEKLSDGTEITPDFLKYSSAAFMAFSAGTRGCIGQQVFEGLQARRDPNGEILIFRPEENARRMRKSAAFVYMPEVPEDLFLTSVHLAVRKNAEYVCPHHVKGSLYIRPFQFGSGSQIGLEPPKEFLFCVFVQPHIAFHGHQAIKALVLDGFDRAATRGSGAVKVGGNYAPVMRWMSEARNEGYNVLLHLDSHTRSDIDEFSTSSFIGIRNDEHGITLIVADSPAALDSITADSTARLAASFGWKVDKRTVKWSEVATFTEVIAAGTAAGLVP
;
A
#
# COMPACT_ATOMS: atom_id res chain seq x y z
N MET A 1 -84.80 8.22 10.72
CA MET A 1 -84.11 8.25 9.41
C MET A 1 -82.85 9.10 9.58
N GLU A 2 -81.96 8.67 10.48
CA GLU A 2 -80.72 9.36 10.84
C GLU A 2 -79.70 8.29 11.22
N ALA A 3 -78.95 7.80 10.24
CA ALA A 3 -77.72 7.01 10.43
C ALA A 3 -77.07 6.72 9.06
N PHE A 4 -76.70 7.76 8.30
CA PHE A 4 -75.90 7.58 7.07
C PHE A 4 -75.15 8.87 6.68
N VAL A 5 -74.41 9.49 7.60
CA VAL A 5 -73.43 10.54 7.22
C VAL A 5 -72.23 10.46 8.16
N GLN A 6 -71.35 9.47 7.98
CA GLN A 6 -69.99 9.48 8.53
C GLN A 6 -69.12 8.49 7.74
N HIS A 7 -68.79 8.81 6.49
CA HIS A 7 -67.80 8.01 5.75
C HIS A 7 -66.97 8.76 4.70
N ASP A 8 -66.84 10.09 4.78
CA ASP A 8 -66.21 10.90 3.70
C ASP A 8 -65.02 11.79 4.12
N SER A 9 -64.57 11.71 5.38
CA SER A 9 -63.41 12.49 5.86
C SER A 9 -62.05 11.87 5.51
N GLY A 10 -61.97 10.55 5.38
CA GLY A 10 -60.72 9.83 5.08
C GLY A 10 -60.27 9.95 3.62
N THR A 11 -61.22 10.00 2.68
CA THR A 11 -61.00 10.16 1.23
C THR A 11 -60.43 11.55 0.89
N SER A 12 -60.98 12.60 1.51
CA SER A 12 -60.53 13.98 1.36
C SER A 12 -59.11 14.21 1.92
N GLN A 13 -58.80 13.66 3.10
CA GLN A 13 -57.46 13.74 3.69
C GLN A 13 -56.40 12.99 2.86
N PHE A 14 -56.76 11.82 2.32
CA PHE A 14 -55.87 11.06 1.44
C PHE A 14 -55.57 11.80 0.13
N ALA A 15 -56.58 12.42 -0.50
CA ALA A 15 -56.42 13.24 -1.69
C ALA A 15 -55.56 14.50 -1.43
N LEU A 16 -55.74 15.16 -0.29
CA LEU A 16 -54.91 16.30 0.15
C LEU A 16 -53.44 15.89 0.33
N CYS A 17 -53.18 14.75 0.98
CA CYS A 17 -51.83 14.21 1.13
C CYS A 17 -51.17 13.85 -0.21
N LEU A 18 -51.92 13.25 -1.14
CA LEU A 18 -51.45 12.94 -2.49
C LEU A 18 -51.10 14.20 -3.28
N ASN A 19 -51.96 15.23 -3.23
CA ASN A 19 -51.74 16.51 -3.91
C ASN A 19 -50.52 17.25 -3.34
N PHE A 20 -50.38 17.29 -2.00
CA PHE A 20 -49.20 17.89 -1.36
C PHE A 20 -47.91 17.15 -1.72
N GLY A 21 -47.96 15.81 -1.77
CA GLY A 21 -46.85 14.98 -2.21
C GLY A 21 -46.44 15.24 -3.66
N LEU A 22 -47.42 15.36 -4.57
CA LEU A 22 -47.18 15.66 -5.98
C LEU A 22 -46.56 17.05 -6.17
N ILE A 23 -47.10 18.07 -5.51
CA ILE A 23 -46.56 19.45 -5.55
C ILE A 23 -45.13 19.47 -5.01
N SER A 24 -44.87 18.81 -3.88
CA SER A 24 -43.53 18.73 -3.29
C SER A 24 -42.53 18.03 -4.21
N PHE A 25 -42.96 16.95 -4.88
CA PHE A 25 -42.14 16.24 -5.86
C PHE A 25 -41.82 17.10 -7.08
N LEU A 26 -42.82 17.81 -7.63
CA LEU A 26 -42.63 18.71 -8.76
C LEU A 26 -41.71 19.89 -8.40
N ALA A 27 -41.90 20.51 -7.24
CA ALA A 27 -41.04 21.58 -6.76
C ALA A 27 -39.58 21.10 -6.59
N LEU A 28 -39.39 19.91 -6.01
CA LEU A 28 -38.06 19.30 -5.87
C LEU A 28 -37.43 18.96 -7.24
N ALA A 29 -38.23 18.50 -8.21
CA ALA A 29 -37.77 18.21 -9.56
C ALA A 29 -37.31 19.49 -10.26
N VAL A 30 -38.10 20.56 -10.21
CA VAL A 30 -37.72 21.88 -10.77
C VAL A 30 -36.44 22.38 -10.11
N TYR A 31 -36.34 22.31 -8.77
CA TYR A 31 -35.12 22.68 -8.06
C TYR A 31 -33.91 21.87 -8.55
N ARG A 32 -34.00 20.54 -8.59
CA ARG A 32 -32.88 19.66 -8.97
C ARG A 32 -32.41 19.86 -10.41
N LEU A 33 -33.33 20.17 -11.32
CA LEU A 33 -33.07 20.33 -12.75
C LEU A 33 -32.63 21.73 -13.14
N ALA A 34 -33.16 22.79 -12.52
CA ALA A 34 -32.90 24.17 -12.92
C ALA A 34 -32.03 24.94 -11.92
N LEU A 35 -32.32 24.84 -10.62
CA LEU A 35 -31.77 25.73 -9.59
C LEU A 35 -30.64 25.12 -8.75
N HIS A 36 -30.46 23.81 -8.82
CA HIS A 36 -29.42 23.11 -8.06
C HIS A 36 -28.03 23.62 -8.48
N PRO A 37 -27.06 23.76 -7.57
CA PRO A 37 -25.69 24.17 -7.92
C PRO A 37 -24.95 23.28 -8.94
N LEU A 38 -25.55 22.14 -9.30
CA LEU A 38 -25.01 21.14 -10.23
C LEU A 38 -25.96 20.98 -11.44
N SER A 39 -26.91 21.89 -11.68
CA SER A 39 -27.91 21.80 -12.74
C SER A 39 -27.30 21.89 -14.15
N SER A 40 -26.23 22.68 -14.27
CA SER A 40 -25.46 22.87 -15.52
C SER A 40 -24.82 21.58 -16.04
N TYR A 41 -24.41 20.67 -15.15
CA TYR A 41 -23.70 19.47 -15.57
C TYR A 41 -24.61 18.47 -16.30
N PRO A 42 -24.14 17.85 -17.40
CA PRO A 42 -24.91 16.90 -18.19
C PRO A 42 -25.07 15.56 -17.47
N GLY A 43 -25.98 14.72 -17.97
CA GLY A 43 -26.27 13.40 -17.39
C GLY A 43 -27.72 12.98 -17.55
N PRO A 44 -28.04 11.72 -17.22
CA PRO A 44 -29.39 11.18 -17.41
C PRO A 44 -30.41 11.89 -16.52
N LEU A 45 -31.60 12.17 -17.06
CA LEU A 45 -32.65 12.89 -16.35
C LEU A 45 -33.00 12.23 -15.00
N THR A 46 -33.10 10.90 -14.98
CA THR A 46 -33.33 10.10 -13.77
C THR A 46 -32.19 10.25 -12.75
N GLY A 47 -30.93 10.36 -13.21
CA GLY A 47 -29.77 10.59 -12.35
C GLY A 47 -29.76 11.99 -11.75
N LYS A 48 -30.16 13.01 -12.52
CA LYS A 48 -30.30 14.38 -11.98
C LYS A 48 -31.41 14.47 -10.93
N LEU A 49 -32.51 13.74 -11.14
CA LEU A 49 -33.69 13.78 -10.27
C LEU A 49 -33.56 12.95 -8.99
N THR A 50 -32.91 11.78 -9.02
CA THR A 50 -32.92 10.85 -7.88
C THR A 50 -31.66 9.99 -7.78
N GLY A 51 -31.25 9.67 -6.55
CA GLY A 51 -30.18 8.70 -6.28
C GLY A 51 -30.53 7.26 -6.67
N LEU A 52 -31.81 6.99 -6.97
CA LEU A 52 -32.28 5.68 -7.43
C LEU A 52 -31.65 5.24 -8.74
N PHE A 53 -31.21 6.17 -9.60
CA PHE A 53 -30.46 5.83 -10.80
C PHE A 53 -29.18 5.05 -10.47
N ASN A 54 -28.38 5.56 -9.53
CA ASN A 54 -27.17 4.90 -9.10
C ASN A 54 -27.47 3.55 -8.42
N THR A 55 -28.52 3.50 -7.60
CA THR A 55 -28.98 2.25 -6.95
C THR A 55 -29.45 1.20 -7.96
N TYR A 56 -30.17 1.59 -9.01
CA TYR A 56 -30.60 0.69 -10.07
C TYR A 56 -29.40 0.04 -10.77
N HIS A 57 -28.38 0.83 -11.12
CA HIS A 57 -27.17 0.32 -11.74
C HIS A 57 -26.29 -0.50 -10.78
N ALA A 58 -26.32 -0.19 -9.47
CA ALA A 58 -25.69 -1.03 -8.45
C ALA A 58 -26.35 -2.42 -8.37
N LEU A 59 -27.69 -2.46 -8.43
CA LEU A 59 -28.46 -3.72 -8.47
C LEU A 59 -28.16 -4.55 -9.72
N ARG A 60 -28.01 -3.88 -10.88
CA ARG A 60 -27.66 -4.50 -12.17
C ARG A 60 -26.19 -4.90 -12.30
N LYS A 61 -25.32 -4.52 -11.35
CA LYS A 61 -23.87 -4.74 -11.40
C LYS A 61 -23.19 -4.11 -12.62
N ASP A 62 -23.70 -2.99 -13.12
CA ASP A 62 -23.24 -2.36 -14.38
C ASP A 62 -22.77 -0.89 -14.22
N GLN A 63 -22.68 -0.37 -12.98
CA GLN A 63 -22.33 1.04 -12.71
C GLN A 63 -21.09 1.53 -13.45
N ALA A 64 -20.00 0.75 -13.44
CA ALA A 64 -18.75 1.13 -14.09
C ALA A 64 -18.92 1.31 -15.61
N ARG A 65 -19.63 0.38 -16.26
CA ARG A 65 -19.92 0.42 -17.70
C ARG A 65 -20.91 1.53 -18.04
N THR A 66 -21.91 1.75 -17.21
CA THR A 66 -22.89 2.83 -17.39
C THR A 66 -22.21 4.19 -17.26
N LEU A 67 -21.38 4.41 -16.24
CA LEU A 67 -20.62 5.66 -16.12
C LEU A 67 -19.64 5.86 -17.28
N HIS A 68 -19.02 4.80 -17.78
CA HIS A 68 -18.21 4.89 -18.99
C HIS A 68 -19.02 5.38 -20.19
N ARG A 69 -20.17 4.75 -20.49
CA ARG A 69 -21.07 5.19 -21.57
C ARG A 69 -21.51 6.64 -21.41
N LEU A 70 -21.89 7.05 -20.20
CA LEU A 70 -22.28 8.43 -19.95
C LEU A 70 -21.13 9.41 -20.18
N HIS A 71 -19.89 9.04 -19.86
CA HIS A 71 -18.71 9.87 -20.15
C HIS A 71 -18.37 9.94 -21.64
N GLU A 72 -18.65 8.87 -22.41
CA GLU A 72 -18.56 8.91 -23.88
C GLU A 72 -19.63 9.86 -24.47
N GLU A 73 -20.85 9.83 -23.92
CA GLU A 73 -21.98 10.64 -24.42
C GLU A 73 -21.93 12.12 -24.01
N HIS A 74 -21.45 12.40 -22.80
CA HIS A 74 -21.57 13.72 -22.17
C HIS A 74 -20.23 14.39 -21.84
N GLY A 75 -19.10 13.70 -22.08
CA GLY A 75 -17.76 14.23 -21.86
C GLY A 75 -17.23 14.03 -20.44
N PRO A 76 -16.26 14.85 -19.99
CA PRO A 76 -15.43 14.56 -18.82
C PRO A 76 -16.16 14.70 -17.48
N ILE A 77 -17.29 15.41 -17.41
CA ILE A 77 -18.04 15.65 -16.17
C ILE A 77 -19.49 15.21 -16.36
N VAL A 78 -19.96 14.30 -15.50
CA VAL A 78 -21.31 13.72 -15.57
C VAL A 78 -21.99 13.74 -14.22
N ARG A 79 -23.21 14.28 -14.15
CA ARG A 79 -24.09 14.21 -12.99
C ARG A 79 -24.98 12.96 -13.06
N TYR A 80 -24.83 12.06 -12.09
CA TYR A 80 -25.55 10.77 -12.03
C TYR A 80 -26.33 10.57 -10.70
N GLY A 81 -26.41 11.62 -9.89
CA GLY A 81 -27.24 11.70 -8.70
C GLY A 81 -27.51 13.18 -8.37
N PRO A 82 -28.50 13.51 -7.52
CA PRO A 82 -28.78 14.89 -7.15
C PRO A 82 -27.53 15.64 -6.67
N ASN A 83 -26.75 15.01 -5.78
CA ASN A 83 -25.48 15.54 -5.28
C ASN A 83 -24.27 14.74 -5.78
N HIS A 84 -24.39 13.95 -6.85
CA HIS A 84 -23.31 13.06 -7.31
C HIS A 84 -22.78 13.47 -8.68
N VAL A 85 -21.47 13.71 -8.74
CA VAL A 85 -20.75 14.07 -9.96
C VAL A 85 -19.60 13.09 -10.18
N SER A 86 -19.46 12.64 -11.41
CA SER A 86 -18.39 11.77 -11.88
C SER A 86 -17.48 12.60 -12.76
N ILE A 87 -16.17 12.56 -12.50
CA ILE A 87 -15.18 13.31 -13.28
C ILE A 87 -14.13 12.35 -13.83
N ARG A 88 -14.00 12.31 -15.15
CA ARG A 88 -12.99 11.54 -15.86
C ARG A 88 -11.83 12.46 -16.24
N SER A 89 -10.90 12.66 -15.32
CA SER A 89 -9.70 13.50 -15.53
C SER A 89 -8.57 13.12 -14.58
N SER A 90 -7.32 13.10 -15.08
CA SER A 90 -6.12 12.91 -14.26
C SER A 90 -5.89 14.04 -13.25
N GLU A 91 -6.36 15.26 -13.55
CA GLU A 91 -6.34 16.36 -12.59
C GLU A 91 -7.27 16.11 -11.41
N ALA A 92 -8.46 15.57 -11.67
CA ALA A 92 -9.38 15.16 -10.62
C ALA A 92 -8.76 14.07 -9.74
N VAL A 93 -7.97 13.15 -10.31
CA VAL A 93 -7.22 12.16 -9.53
C VAL A 93 -6.31 12.84 -8.50
N ARG A 94 -5.50 13.81 -8.95
CA ARG A 94 -4.62 14.59 -8.09
C ARG A 94 -5.41 15.33 -7.01
N MET A 95 -6.37 16.16 -7.42
CA MET A 95 -7.08 17.03 -6.49
C MET A 95 -7.93 16.28 -5.46
N LEU A 96 -8.58 15.18 -5.84
CA LEU A 96 -9.50 14.44 -4.96
C LEU A 96 -8.80 13.41 -4.07
N TYR A 97 -7.68 12.83 -4.50
CA TYR A 97 -7.07 11.69 -3.81
C TYR A 97 -5.72 12.00 -3.17
N THR A 98 -4.93 12.94 -3.72
CA THR A 98 -3.64 13.32 -3.13
C THR A 98 -3.75 14.48 -2.15
N ASN A 99 -4.74 15.36 -2.34
CA ASN A 99 -4.97 16.50 -1.46
C ASN A 99 -6.14 16.27 -0.49
N SER A 100 -5.84 15.82 0.74
CA SER A 100 -6.86 15.53 1.76
C SER A 100 -7.49 16.77 2.39
N ARG A 101 -7.11 18.00 2.00
CA ARG A 101 -7.70 19.23 2.54
C ARG A 101 -9.14 19.39 2.07
N TYR A 102 -9.37 19.25 0.77
CA TYR A 102 -10.63 19.61 0.12
C TYR A 102 -11.72 18.55 0.19
N THR A 103 -11.33 17.30 0.47
CA THR A 103 -12.30 16.21 0.49
C THR A 103 -12.03 15.18 1.59
N ARG A 104 -13.07 14.41 1.91
CA ARG A 104 -13.00 13.17 2.71
C ARG A 104 -13.64 12.02 1.94
N LYS A 105 -13.47 10.77 2.42
CA LYS A 105 -14.31 9.65 1.93
C LYS A 105 -15.78 10.00 2.15
N ALA A 106 -16.59 9.79 1.12
CA ALA A 106 -18.03 10.06 1.18
C ALA A 106 -18.75 9.06 2.10
N ASP A 107 -19.98 9.38 2.46
CA ASP A 107 -20.72 8.60 3.46
C ASP A 107 -21.08 7.20 2.98
N ASN A 108 -21.07 6.93 1.67
CA ASN A 108 -21.28 5.59 1.12
C ASN A 108 -20.33 4.54 1.71
N TYR A 109 -19.14 4.93 2.17
CA TYR A 109 -18.20 4.04 2.87
C TYR A 109 -18.74 3.53 4.21
N LEU A 110 -19.74 4.19 4.80
CA LEU A 110 -20.42 3.75 6.01
C LEU A 110 -21.30 2.50 5.79
N ALA A 111 -21.52 2.07 4.54
CA ALA A 111 -22.23 0.82 4.25
C ALA A 111 -21.39 -0.44 4.50
N PHE A 112 -20.06 -0.33 4.44
CA PHE A 112 -19.12 -1.46 4.57
C PHE A 112 -18.84 -1.95 6.00
N PRO A 113 -18.67 -1.11 7.04
CA PRO A 113 -18.30 -1.60 8.35
C PRO A 113 -19.44 -2.42 8.95
N ARG A 114 -19.11 -3.62 9.45
CA ARG A 114 -20.07 -4.50 10.14
C ARG A 114 -20.53 -3.89 11.44
N ASN A 115 -19.56 -3.41 12.22
CA ASN A 115 -19.81 -2.61 13.41
C ASN A 115 -19.74 -1.11 13.07
N PRO A 116 -20.85 -0.36 13.11
CA PRO A 116 -20.85 1.08 12.84
C PRO A 116 -19.92 1.90 13.75
N LYS A 117 -19.53 1.35 14.91
CA LYS A 117 -18.62 1.99 15.86
C LYS A 117 -17.14 1.69 15.58
N LYS A 118 -16.82 0.72 14.71
CA LYS A 118 -15.45 0.24 14.46
C LYS A 118 -15.22 0.07 12.96
N ALA A 119 -14.95 1.19 12.29
CA ALA A 119 -14.57 1.17 10.89
C ALA A 119 -13.16 0.60 10.71
N SER A 120 -12.96 -0.25 9.69
CA SER A 120 -11.64 -0.64 9.22
C SER A 120 -10.93 0.54 8.55
N LEU A 121 -9.65 0.39 8.18
CA LEU A 121 -8.93 1.40 7.40
C LEU A 121 -9.69 1.76 6.11
N PHE A 122 -10.30 0.78 5.46
CA PHE A 122 -11.04 1.01 4.22
C PHE A 122 -12.32 1.84 4.43
N SER A 123 -13.09 1.59 5.48
CA SER A 123 -14.35 2.29 5.73
C SER A 123 -14.20 3.57 6.57
N SER A 124 -13.00 3.82 7.13
CA SER A 124 -12.72 5.01 7.95
C SER A 124 -12.80 6.32 7.15
N ILE A 125 -13.93 7.03 7.33
CA ILE A 125 -14.18 8.34 6.72
C ILE A 125 -13.41 9.48 7.42
N ASN A 126 -13.24 9.38 8.74
CA ASN A 126 -12.49 10.36 9.53
C ASN A 126 -11.00 10.30 9.17
N LYS A 127 -10.39 11.47 8.91
CA LYS A 127 -9.02 11.59 8.39
C LYS A 127 -7.98 11.19 9.45
N GLN A 128 -8.20 11.58 10.70
CA GLN A 128 -7.31 11.32 11.82
C GLN A 128 -7.32 9.83 12.21
N VAL A 129 -8.51 9.24 12.34
CA VAL A 129 -8.68 7.81 12.60
C VAL A 129 -8.01 7.01 11.49
N HIS A 130 -8.28 7.33 10.22
CA HIS A 130 -7.62 6.66 9.10
C HIS A 130 -6.09 6.79 9.15
N ALA A 131 -5.57 7.98 9.45
CA ALA A 131 -4.12 8.20 9.51
C ALA A 131 -3.45 7.36 10.61
N ARG A 132 -4.06 7.28 11.82
CA ARG A 132 -3.63 6.38 12.91
C ARG A 132 -3.62 4.93 12.43
N LYS A 133 -4.77 4.43 11.97
CA LYS A 133 -4.91 3.05 11.50
C LYS A 133 -3.90 2.71 10.40
N ARG A 134 -3.67 3.64 9.46
CA ARG A 134 -2.69 3.48 8.38
C ARG A 134 -1.29 3.30 8.93
N ARG A 135 -0.85 4.14 9.87
CA ARG A 135 0.50 4.08 10.47
C ARG A 135 0.76 2.76 11.19
N ILE A 136 -0.24 2.25 11.91
CA ILE A 136 -0.14 0.95 12.60
C ILE A 136 -0.10 -0.18 11.55
N LEU A 137 -1.04 -0.18 10.59
CA LEU A 137 -1.11 -1.21 9.53
C LEU A 137 0.16 -1.30 8.68
N ARG A 138 0.85 -0.19 8.41
CA ARG A 138 2.09 -0.18 7.62
C ARG A 138 3.15 -1.12 8.19
N GLN A 139 3.17 -1.35 9.49
CA GLN A 139 4.16 -2.20 10.16
C GLN A 139 3.97 -3.68 9.80
N GLY A 140 2.73 -4.08 9.54
CA GLY A 140 2.40 -5.41 9.01
C GLY A 140 2.92 -5.66 7.60
N PHE A 141 3.27 -4.61 6.84
CA PHE A 141 3.82 -4.71 5.49
C PHE A 141 5.32 -4.34 5.43
N SER A 142 6.05 -4.53 6.53
CA SER A 142 7.50 -4.34 6.57
C SER A 142 8.23 -5.42 5.76
N ASP A 143 9.49 -5.18 5.38
CA ASP A 143 10.31 -6.14 4.64
C ASP A 143 10.44 -7.49 5.37
N SER A 144 10.48 -7.49 6.70
CA SER A 144 10.48 -8.71 7.50
C SER A 144 9.15 -9.48 7.39
N ALA A 145 8.03 -8.79 7.29
CA ALA A 145 6.73 -9.43 7.06
C ALA A 145 6.61 -9.95 5.62
N LEU A 146 7.14 -9.21 4.64
CA LEU A 146 7.17 -9.60 3.23
C LEU A 146 8.06 -10.83 2.97
N LYS A 147 9.18 -10.99 3.69
CA LYS A 147 10.01 -12.20 3.60
C LYS A 147 9.25 -13.46 4.03
N THR A 148 8.51 -13.38 5.14
CA THR A 148 7.61 -14.48 5.56
C THR A 148 6.52 -14.71 4.52
N ALA A 149 6.00 -13.64 3.93
CA ALA A 149 4.96 -13.75 2.92
C ALA A 149 5.42 -14.49 1.65
N SER A 150 6.68 -14.31 1.21
CA SER A 150 7.22 -15.02 0.05
C SER A 150 7.12 -16.54 0.19
N LEU A 151 7.55 -17.08 1.34
CA LEU A 151 7.51 -18.52 1.61
C LEU A 151 6.09 -19.06 1.56
N THR A 152 5.14 -18.34 2.18
CA THR A 152 3.72 -18.69 2.15
C THR A 152 3.15 -18.67 0.73
N ILE A 153 3.49 -17.64 -0.06
CA ILE A 153 3.05 -17.53 -1.45
C ILE A 153 3.59 -18.70 -2.27
N LYS A 154 4.89 -19.01 -2.20
CA LYS A 154 5.50 -20.14 -2.93
C LYS A 154 4.81 -21.47 -2.61
N LYS A 155 4.60 -21.77 -1.32
CA LYS A 155 3.86 -22.97 -0.87
C LYS A 155 2.49 -23.09 -1.54
N HIS A 156 1.74 -22.00 -1.59
CA HIS A 156 0.42 -21.98 -2.23
C HIS A 156 0.50 -22.05 -3.75
N VAL A 157 1.54 -21.49 -4.38
CA VAL A 157 1.78 -21.60 -5.82
C VAL A 157 2.05 -23.06 -6.21
N HIS A 158 2.89 -23.79 -5.45
CA HIS A 158 3.09 -25.22 -5.67
C HIS A 158 1.78 -26.00 -5.54
N THR A 159 0.97 -25.67 -4.53
CA THR A 159 -0.34 -26.29 -4.34
C THR A 159 -1.27 -26.01 -5.51
N LEU A 160 -1.29 -24.77 -6.01
CA LEU A 160 -2.06 -24.40 -7.19
C LEU A 160 -1.62 -25.22 -8.41
N CYS A 161 -0.31 -25.32 -8.68
CA CYS A 161 0.21 -26.12 -9.80
C CYS A 161 -0.22 -27.59 -9.69
N GLN A 162 -0.04 -28.21 -8.51
CA GLN A 162 -0.50 -29.59 -8.25
C GLN A 162 -2.01 -29.74 -8.49
N CYS A 163 -2.80 -28.80 -7.99
CA CYS A 163 -4.25 -28.82 -8.17
C CYS A 163 -4.66 -28.61 -9.63
N LEU A 164 -3.91 -27.83 -10.43
CA LEU A 164 -4.18 -27.64 -11.85
C LEU A 164 -3.79 -28.87 -12.69
N GLU A 165 -2.73 -29.58 -12.31
CA GLU A 165 -2.26 -30.82 -12.95
C GLU A 165 -3.17 -32.03 -12.64
N PHE A 166 -3.88 -32.01 -11.50
CA PHE A 166 -4.76 -33.10 -11.07
C PHE A 166 -5.83 -33.48 -12.12
N LEU A 167 -6.01 -34.79 -12.37
CA LEU A 167 -6.88 -35.33 -13.44
C LEU A 167 -8.33 -35.62 -13.01
N GLY A 168 -8.59 -35.73 -11.70
CA GLY A 168 -9.93 -35.98 -11.16
C GLY A 168 -10.88 -34.78 -11.29
N GLY A 169 -12.18 -35.02 -11.08
CA GLY A 169 -13.19 -33.95 -10.99
C GLY A 169 -13.05 -33.16 -9.69
N ASP A 170 -13.46 -31.88 -9.69
CA ASP A 170 -13.41 -31.02 -8.50
C ASP A 170 -14.77 -30.83 -7.81
N ASP A 171 -15.78 -31.61 -8.21
CA ASP A 171 -17.19 -31.51 -7.81
C ASP A 171 -17.55 -32.29 -6.53
N HIS A 172 -16.62 -33.07 -5.97
CA HIS A 172 -16.88 -33.87 -4.77
C HIS A 172 -16.66 -33.07 -3.48
N GLU A 173 -17.58 -33.18 -2.52
CA GLU A 173 -17.35 -32.69 -1.16
C GLU A 173 -16.18 -33.47 -0.53
N GLY A 174 -15.15 -32.76 -0.10
CA GLY A 174 -13.95 -33.36 0.48
C GLY A 174 -12.65 -32.80 -0.10
N TYR A 175 -11.55 -33.53 0.14
CA TYR A 175 -10.22 -33.15 -0.35
C TYR A 175 -10.00 -33.60 -1.80
N VAL A 176 -9.60 -32.67 -2.67
CA VAL A 176 -9.35 -32.89 -4.11
C VAL A 176 -8.18 -33.85 -4.35
N LEU A 177 -7.12 -33.76 -3.54
CA LEU A 177 -5.89 -34.56 -3.71
C LEU A 177 -5.93 -35.88 -2.91
N SER A 178 -7.11 -36.43 -2.63
CA SER A 178 -7.26 -37.53 -1.68
C SER A 178 -6.89 -38.92 -2.21
N GLN A 179 -6.85 -39.16 -3.53
CA GLN A 179 -6.40 -40.42 -4.13
C GLN A 179 -6.05 -40.23 -5.62
N GLU A 180 -4.88 -40.74 -6.02
CA GLU A 180 -4.28 -40.81 -7.38
C GLU A 180 -3.69 -39.51 -7.99
N TYR A 181 -2.35 -39.43 -7.97
CA TYR A 181 -1.55 -38.45 -8.71
C TYR A 181 -1.33 -38.89 -10.17
N VAL A 182 -1.05 -37.92 -11.05
CA VAL A 182 -0.61 -38.17 -12.43
C VAL A 182 0.67 -39.00 -12.42
N SER A 183 0.56 -40.29 -12.71
CA SER A 183 1.72 -41.16 -12.97
C SER A 183 2.24 -41.04 -14.41
N GLN A 184 1.63 -40.20 -15.26
CA GLN A 184 1.92 -40.14 -16.70
C GLN A 184 2.31 -38.73 -17.16
N VAL A 185 3.61 -38.53 -17.37
CA VAL A 185 4.19 -37.36 -18.02
C VAL A 185 3.58 -37.19 -19.43
N GLY A 186 3.05 -36.01 -19.76
CA GLY A 186 2.63 -35.65 -21.12
C GLY A 186 1.12 -35.67 -21.44
N GLN A 187 0.24 -35.90 -20.45
CA GLN A 187 -1.21 -35.77 -20.66
C GLN A 187 -1.75 -34.43 -20.14
N TRP A 188 -2.70 -33.85 -20.87
CA TRP A 188 -3.41 -32.64 -20.43
C TRP A 188 -4.41 -32.97 -19.32
N SER A 189 -4.52 -32.10 -18.32
CA SER A 189 -5.58 -32.20 -17.31
C SER A 189 -6.96 -31.89 -17.90
N LYS A 190 -8.03 -32.19 -17.16
CA LYS A 190 -9.38 -31.73 -17.54
C LYS A 190 -9.42 -30.20 -17.59
N ARG A 191 -10.21 -29.65 -18.52
CA ARG A 191 -10.46 -28.20 -18.59
C ARG A 191 -10.94 -27.69 -17.22
N LYS A 192 -10.33 -26.61 -16.74
CA LYS A 192 -10.61 -25.98 -15.45
C LYS A 192 -10.88 -24.50 -15.64
N ASN A 193 -11.81 -23.95 -14.87
CA ASN A 193 -12.02 -22.50 -14.84
C ASN A 193 -10.87 -21.84 -14.07
N PHE A 194 -9.91 -21.25 -14.79
CA PHE A 194 -8.73 -20.61 -14.19
C PHE A 194 -9.11 -19.54 -13.16
N SER A 195 -10.15 -18.73 -13.43
CA SER A 195 -10.56 -17.67 -12.51
C SER A 195 -11.08 -18.20 -11.17
N GLU A 196 -11.75 -19.36 -11.16
CA GLU A 196 -12.19 -20.00 -9.92
C GLU A 196 -11.02 -20.56 -9.13
N TRP A 197 -10.04 -21.16 -9.81
CA TRP A 197 -8.82 -21.67 -9.16
C TRP A 197 -7.96 -20.56 -8.58
N ILE A 198 -7.83 -19.44 -9.29
CA ILE A 198 -7.13 -18.27 -8.80
C ILE A 198 -7.86 -17.62 -7.62
N ASN A 199 -9.20 -17.57 -7.62
CA ASN A 199 -9.95 -17.17 -6.43
C ASN A 199 -9.62 -18.07 -5.22
N ARG A 200 -9.65 -19.40 -5.39
CA ARG A 200 -9.30 -20.34 -4.32
C ARG A 200 -7.87 -20.10 -3.81
N PHE A 201 -6.92 -19.92 -4.73
CA PHE A 201 -5.51 -19.64 -4.42
C PHE A 201 -5.31 -18.34 -3.64
N THR A 202 -5.88 -17.22 -4.08
CA THR A 202 -5.64 -15.93 -3.41
C THR A 202 -6.32 -15.84 -2.05
N PHE A 203 -7.44 -16.54 -1.85
CA PHE A 203 -8.05 -16.71 -0.52
C PHE A 203 -7.16 -17.50 0.43
N ASP A 204 -6.62 -18.64 -0.02
CA ASP A 204 -5.72 -19.45 0.80
C ASP A 204 -4.43 -18.70 1.15
N VAL A 205 -3.85 -17.96 0.19
CA VAL A 205 -2.71 -17.08 0.44
C VAL A 205 -3.06 -16.01 1.46
N SER A 206 -4.15 -15.28 1.24
CA SER A 206 -4.51 -14.14 2.11
C SER A 206 -4.92 -14.58 3.51
N SER A 207 -5.60 -15.72 3.67
CA SER A 207 -5.95 -16.26 4.97
C SER A 207 -4.72 -16.78 5.72
N ASP A 208 -3.78 -17.44 5.03
CA ASP A 208 -2.53 -17.92 5.64
C ASP A 208 -1.61 -16.75 6.02
N LEU A 209 -1.51 -15.71 5.17
CA LEU A 209 -0.78 -14.49 5.50
C LEU A 209 -1.41 -13.70 6.66
N SER A 210 -2.73 -13.76 6.83
CA SER A 210 -3.43 -13.01 7.87
C SER A 210 -3.47 -13.74 9.20
N PHE A 211 -3.76 -15.04 9.18
CA PHE A 211 -4.04 -15.86 10.38
C PHE A 211 -3.11 -17.06 10.56
N SER A 212 -2.08 -17.24 9.72
CA SER A 212 -1.26 -18.47 9.69
C SER A 212 -2.09 -19.76 9.54
N LYS A 213 -3.25 -19.61 8.91
CA LYS A 213 -4.26 -20.65 8.69
C LYS A 213 -4.82 -20.50 7.28
N SER A 214 -4.47 -21.45 6.43
CA SER A 214 -5.13 -21.58 5.13
C SER A 214 -6.58 -22.04 5.35
N PHE A 215 -7.50 -21.51 4.54
CA PHE A 215 -8.85 -22.05 4.44
C PHE A 215 -8.92 -23.30 3.57
N GLU A 216 -7.78 -23.70 2.97
CA GLU A 216 -7.60 -24.87 2.13
C GLU A 216 -8.61 -24.93 0.97
N MET A 217 -9.07 -23.80 0.44
CA MET A 217 -10.06 -23.71 -0.62
C MET A 217 -9.61 -24.37 -1.93
N MET A 218 -8.30 -24.42 -2.18
CA MET A 218 -7.73 -25.18 -3.29
C MET A 218 -7.91 -26.69 -3.09
N ARG A 219 -7.65 -27.18 -1.87
CA ARG A 219 -7.58 -28.61 -1.55
C ARG A 219 -8.88 -29.18 -1.03
N TYR A 220 -9.75 -28.39 -0.42
CA TYR A 220 -10.97 -28.81 0.28
C TYR A 220 -12.19 -28.06 -0.24
N ALA A 221 -13.14 -28.79 -0.84
CA ALA A 221 -14.31 -28.21 -1.47
C ALA A 221 -15.29 -27.56 -0.47
N GLY A 222 -15.34 -28.05 0.77
CA GLY A 222 -16.33 -27.64 1.77
C GLY A 222 -16.28 -26.15 2.14
N ASN A 223 -15.13 -25.47 1.98
CA ASN A 223 -14.99 -24.05 2.31
C ASN A 223 -15.22 -23.11 1.10
N ARG A 224 -15.39 -23.63 -0.12
CA ARG A 224 -15.43 -22.80 -1.35
C ARG A 224 -16.67 -21.90 -1.42
N HIS A 225 -17.76 -22.25 -0.74
CA HIS A 225 -18.98 -21.46 -0.69
C HIS A 225 -18.79 -20.06 -0.08
N ILE A 226 -17.76 -19.89 0.77
CA ILE A 226 -17.40 -18.61 1.42
C ILE A 226 -17.05 -17.54 0.38
N ILE A 227 -16.45 -17.90 -0.76
CA ILE A 227 -16.10 -16.97 -1.84
C ILE A 227 -17.37 -16.33 -2.42
N ASN A 228 -18.38 -17.14 -2.73
CA ASN A 228 -19.65 -16.66 -3.28
C ASN A 228 -20.38 -15.76 -2.28
N ILE A 229 -20.32 -16.10 -0.99
CA ILE A 229 -20.90 -15.26 0.08
C ILE A 229 -20.19 -13.90 0.10
N LEU A 230 -18.85 -13.86 0.05
CA LEU A 230 -18.12 -12.60 0.02
C LEU A 230 -18.56 -11.71 -1.16
N HIS A 231 -18.66 -12.27 -2.37
CA HIS A 231 -19.09 -11.51 -3.55
C HIS A 231 -20.51 -10.96 -3.41
N GLN A 232 -21.42 -11.75 -2.83
CA GLN A 232 -22.79 -11.30 -2.55
C GLN A 232 -22.82 -10.19 -1.51
N THR A 233 -22.00 -10.30 -0.46
CA THR A 233 -21.84 -9.27 0.56
C THR A 233 -21.32 -7.96 -0.03
N LEU A 234 -20.19 -7.99 -0.75
CA LEU A 234 -19.59 -6.78 -1.33
C LEU A 234 -20.56 -6.08 -2.31
N TRP A 235 -21.32 -6.86 -3.07
CA TRP A 235 -22.39 -6.34 -3.90
C TRP A 235 -23.50 -5.66 -3.08
N ALA A 236 -23.99 -6.31 -2.02
CA ALA A 236 -25.03 -5.76 -1.15
C ALA A 236 -24.57 -4.49 -0.42
N ASP A 237 -23.32 -4.44 0.02
CA ASP A 237 -22.71 -3.26 0.65
C ASP A 237 -22.61 -2.11 -0.35
N ASN A 238 -22.25 -2.39 -1.61
CA ASN A 238 -22.25 -1.39 -2.68
C ASN A 238 -23.64 -0.85 -2.99
N VAL A 239 -24.67 -1.71 -3.07
CA VAL A 239 -26.08 -1.30 -3.24
C VAL A 239 -26.58 -0.48 -2.03
N THR A 240 -26.18 -0.86 -0.82
CA THR A 240 -26.51 -0.11 0.39
C THR A 240 -25.83 1.25 0.38
N GLY A 241 -24.56 1.31 -0.05
CA GLY A 241 -23.77 2.52 -0.16
C GLY A 241 -24.28 3.50 -1.22
N SER A 242 -24.92 3.02 -2.29
CA SER A 242 -25.53 3.88 -3.31
C SER A 242 -26.73 4.68 -2.78
N SER A 243 -27.37 4.21 -1.70
CA SER A 243 -28.45 4.92 -1.02
C SER A 243 -28.61 4.51 0.45
N LEU A 244 -27.85 5.17 1.32
CA LEU A 244 -27.94 4.95 2.77
C LEU A 244 -29.33 5.25 3.33
N THR A 245 -30.02 6.28 2.84
CA THR A 245 -31.36 6.63 3.34
C THR A 245 -32.35 5.47 3.18
N LEU A 246 -32.40 4.86 2.00
CA LEU A 246 -33.30 3.73 1.72
C LEU A 246 -32.92 2.47 2.52
N PHE A 247 -31.65 2.09 2.52
CA PHE A 247 -31.27 0.77 3.02
C PHE A 247 -30.82 0.77 4.49
N ARG A 248 -30.26 1.88 4.98
CA ARG A 248 -29.81 2.02 6.37
C ARG A 248 -30.84 2.74 7.24
N THR A 249 -31.37 3.89 6.80
CA THR A 249 -32.33 4.67 7.61
C THR A 249 -33.72 4.04 7.60
N LEU A 250 -34.26 3.71 6.42
CA LEU A 250 -35.57 3.05 6.29
C LEU A 250 -35.50 1.53 6.47
N ARG A 251 -34.31 0.97 6.75
CA ARG A 251 -34.06 -0.46 7.03
C ARG A 251 -34.59 -1.43 5.95
N LEU A 252 -34.79 -0.97 4.71
CA LEU A 252 -35.33 -1.77 3.61
C LEU A 252 -34.41 -2.95 3.23
N LYS A 253 -33.15 -2.95 3.65
CA LYS A 253 -32.23 -4.07 3.43
C LYS A 253 -32.74 -5.39 4.02
N TRP A 254 -33.43 -5.33 5.15
CA TRP A 254 -33.97 -6.52 5.81
C TRP A 254 -35.18 -7.09 5.09
N LEU A 255 -35.93 -6.24 4.38
CA LEU A 255 -37.08 -6.62 3.57
C LEU A 255 -36.66 -7.14 2.20
N LEU A 256 -35.75 -6.42 1.53
CA LEU A 256 -35.38 -6.67 0.13
C LEU A 256 -34.18 -7.62 -0.03
N PHE A 257 -33.35 -7.78 1.00
CA PHE A 257 -32.12 -8.59 0.97
C PHE A 257 -32.00 -9.53 2.18
N SER A 258 -33.11 -10.02 2.74
CA SER A 258 -33.12 -10.88 3.94
C SER A 258 -32.19 -12.10 3.84
N HIS A 259 -32.12 -12.75 2.68
CA HIS A 259 -31.18 -13.85 2.41
C HIS A 259 -29.71 -13.38 2.51
N HIS A 260 -29.37 -12.23 1.94
CA HIS A 260 -28.00 -11.73 1.92
C HIS A 260 -27.53 -11.25 3.29
N VAL A 261 -28.45 -10.72 4.10
CA VAL A 261 -28.14 -10.36 5.49
C VAL A 261 -27.81 -11.61 6.31
N ARG A 262 -28.50 -12.74 6.06
CA ARG A 262 -28.15 -14.04 6.68
C ARG A 262 -26.80 -14.56 6.18
N SER A 263 -26.54 -14.54 4.87
CA SER A 263 -25.26 -14.98 4.29
C SER A 263 -24.08 -14.15 4.81
N THR A 264 -24.28 -12.84 4.97
CA THR A 264 -23.29 -11.93 5.56
C THR A 264 -22.91 -12.34 6.99
N ALA A 265 -23.89 -12.70 7.82
CA ALA A 265 -23.62 -13.20 9.17
C ALA A 265 -22.82 -14.51 9.18
N THR A 266 -23.04 -15.39 8.18
CA THR A 266 -22.24 -16.62 8.00
C THR A 266 -20.78 -16.31 7.67
N PHE A 267 -20.52 -15.37 6.76
CA PHE A 267 -19.16 -14.95 6.41
C PHE A 267 -18.46 -14.31 7.61
N ASP A 268 -19.14 -13.39 8.28
CA ASP A 268 -18.57 -12.69 9.44
C ASP A 268 -18.23 -13.69 10.55
N SER A 269 -19.13 -14.62 10.88
CA SER A 269 -18.86 -15.66 11.86
C SER A 269 -17.69 -16.57 11.48
N PHE A 270 -17.54 -16.91 10.19
CA PHE A 270 -16.42 -17.70 9.70
C PHE A 270 -15.07 -16.99 9.89
N ILE A 271 -14.99 -15.70 9.54
CA ILE A 271 -13.76 -14.91 9.68
C ILE A 271 -13.49 -14.56 11.15
N GLU A 272 -14.51 -14.20 11.93
CA GLU A 272 -14.39 -13.94 13.37
C GLU A 272 -13.92 -15.18 14.13
N SER A 273 -14.40 -16.37 13.76
CA SER A 273 -13.92 -17.64 14.33
C SER A 273 -12.45 -17.86 14.01
N ALA A 274 -12.02 -17.65 12.76
CA ALA A 274 -10.62 -17.77 12.36
C ALA A 274 -9.72 -16.75 13.08
N ALA A 275 -10.18 -15.50 13.21
CA ALA A 275 -9.48 -14.45 13.92
C ALA A 275 -9.38 -14.75 15.42
N GLY A 276 -10.49 -15.17 16.05
CA GLY A 276 -10.53 -15.52 17.47
C GLY A 276 -9.65 -16.72 17.83
N GLU A 277 -9.65 -17.76 16.98
CA GLU A 277 -8.73 -18.91 17.14
C GLU A 277 -7.27 -18.47 17.01
N ARG A 278 -6.97 -17.58 16.07
CA ARG A 278 -5.60 -17.07 15.91
C ARG A 278 -5.17 -16.23 17.12
N VAL A 279 -6.06 -15.37 17.61
CA VAL A 279 -5.84 -14.52 18.78
C VAL A 279 -5.53 -15.37 20.03
N SER A 280 -6.25 -16.47 20.25
CA SER A 280 -5.99 -17.35 21.40
C SER A 280 -4.64 -18.08 21.32
N LYS A 281 -4.02 -18.12 20.12
CA LYS A 281 -2.72 -18.73 19.84
C LYS A 281 -1.63 -17.70 19.51
N LEU A 282 -1.79 -16.44 19.91
CA LEU A 282 -0.84 -15.36 19.58
C LEU A 282 0.59 -15.59 20.09
N ASN A 283 0.77 -16.44 21.09
CA ASN A 283 2.08 -16.83 21.63
C ASN A 283 2.83 -17.87 20.76
N ASP A 284 2.21 -18.40 19.71
CA ASP A 284 2.85 -19.32 18.78
C ASP A 284 3.95 -18.63 17.96
N SER A 285 4.96 -19.39 17.50
CA SER A 285 6.11 -18.90 16.74
C SER A 285 5.80 -18.39 15.31
N LYS A 286 4.54 -18.45 14.87
CA LYS A 286 4.14 -18.09 13.51
C LYS A 286 3.96 -16.57 13.36
N LYS A 287 4.57 -15.99 12.33
CA LYS A 287 4.69 -14.54 12.08
C LYS A 287 3.80 -14.06 10.93
N ASP A 288 2.48 -14.10 11.12
CA ASP A 288 1.48 -13.54 10.19
C ASP A 288 1.18 -12.06 10.42
N PHE A 289 0.33 -11.46 9.58
CA PHE A 289 -0.08 -10.07 9.74
C PHE A 289 -0.69 -9.79 11.12
N LEU A 290 -1.51 -10.68 11.70
CA LEU A 290 -2.02 -10.45 13.06
C LEU A 290 -0.91 -10.37 14.10
N PHE A 291 0.09 -11.26 14.03
CA PHE A 291 1.25 -11.22 14.90
C PHE A 291 1.94 -9.84 14.82
N TRP A 292 2.18 -9.35 13.60
CA TRP A 292 2.82 -8.04 13.39
C TRP A 292 1.95 -6.87 13.87
N LEU A 293 0.64 -6.96 13.72
CA LEU A 293 -0.29 -5.88 14.11
C LEU A 293 -0.59 -5.84 15.60
N THR A 294 -0.52 -6.97 16.31
CA THR A 294 -0.75 -7.03 17.76
C THR A 294 0.32 -6.27 18.54
N GLY A 295 1.57 -6.29 18.04
CA GLY A 295 2.70 -5.52 18.60
C GLY A 295 2.90 -4.14 17.99
N ALA A 296 2.09 -3.74 17.00
CA ALA A 296 2.28 -2.48 16.29
C ALA A 296 1.69 -1.30 17.08
N VAL A 297 2.47 -0.24 17.17
CA VAL A 297 2.12 0.99 17.91
C VAL A 297 2.11 2.17 16.94
N ASP A 298 1.14 3.08 17.08
CA ASP A 298 1.16 4.36 16.38
C ASP A 298 2.33 5.21 16.90
N PRO A 299 3.35 5.53 16.08
CA PRO A 299 4.52 6.27 16.54
C PRO A 299 4.22 7.72 16.97
N ILE A 300 3.03 8.25 16.66
CA ILE A 300 2.63 9.61 17.04
C ILE A 300 1.87 9.62 18.36
N THR A 301 0.86 8.77 18.50
CA THR A 301 -0.05 8.79 19.66
C THR A 301 0.32 7.79 20.73
N GLY A 302 1.14 6.78 20.41
CA GLY A 302 1.40 5.63 21.30
C GLY A 302 0.27 4.61 21.33
N ASP A 303 -0.80 4.80 20.54
CA ASP A 303 -1.95 3.90 20.52
C ASP A 303 -1.64 2.59 19.79
N THR A 304 -2.22 1.49 20.26
CA THR A 304 -2.25 0.20 19.56
C THR A 304 -3.65 -0.07 19.01
N PHE A 305 -3.79 -1.10 18.18
CA PHE A 305 -5.12 -1.61 17.86
C PHE A 305 -5.71 -2.36 19.06
N GLY A 306 -6.95 -2.00 19.42
CA GLY A 306 -7.76 -2.86 20.30
C GLY A 306 -8.11 -4.18 19.60
N MET A 307 -8.48 -5.21 20.36
CA MET A 307 -8.74 -6.55 19.80
C MET A 307 -9.80 -6.55 18.68
N GLU A 308 -10.90 -5.85 18.88
CA GLU A 308 -11.94 -5.73 17.83
C GLU A 308 -11.46 -4.91 16.62
N GLU A 309 -10.56 -3.92 16.80
CA GLU A 309 -9.96 -3.23 15.65
C GLU A 309 -9.04 -4.17 14.87
N LEU A 310 -8.26 -5.02 15.55
CA LEU A 310 -7.41 -6.02 14.91
C LEU A 310 -8.24 -6.99 14.06
N VAL A 311 -9.37 -7.48 14.59
CA VAL A 311 -10.28 -8.37 13.85
C VAL A 311 -10.84 -7.68 12.60
N GLU A 312 -11.30 -6.42 12.72
CA GLU A 312 -11.82 -5.65 11.57
C GLU A 312 -10.74 -5.38 10.51
N GLU A 313 -9.51 -5.08 10.91
CA GLU A 313 -8.41 -4.91 9.95
C GLU A 313 -8.00 -6.25 9.31
N ALA A 314 -8.09 -7.37 10.04
CA ALA A 314 -7.83 -8.69 9.48
C ALA A 314 -8.88 -9.13 8.45
N ILE A 315 -10.15 -8.89 8.74
CA ILE A 315 -11.26 -9.08 7.79
C ILE A 315 -10.98 -8.27 6.52
N LEU A 316 -10.53 -7.02 6.68
CA LEU A 316 -10.14 -6.17 5.55
C LEU A 316 -8.97 -6.76 4.76
N LEU A 317 -7.91 -7.23 5.41
CA LEU A 317 -6.73 -7.79 4.75
C LEU A 317 -7.08 -9.01 3.88
N ILE A 318 -7.94 -9.90 4.38
CA ILE A 318 -8.40 -11.06 3.62
C ILE A 318 -9.29 -10.63 2.46
N THR A 319 -10.33 -9.86 2.76
CA THR A 319 -11.34 -9.45 1.77
C THR A 319 -10.71 -8.64 0.64
N ALA A 320 -9.85 -7.67 0.97
CA ALA A 320 -9.20 -6.83 -0.01
C ALA A 320 -8.05 -7.56 -0.71
N GLY A 321 -7.28 -8.39 0.01
CA GLY A 321 -6.11 -9.09 -0.52
C GLY A 321 -6.46 -10.25 -1.46
N SER A 322 -7.54 -10.98 -1.20
CA SER A 322 -7.90 -12.17 -1.98
C SER A 322 -8.57 -11.81 -3.31
N ASP A 323 -9.69 -11.08 -3.27
CA ASP A 323 -10.56 -10.84 -4.42
C ASP A 323 -9.90 -9.95 -5.48
N THR A 324 -9.18 -8.91 -5.04
CA THR A 324 -8.53 -7.97 -5.95
C THR A 324 -7.34 -8.61 -6.68
N SER A 325 -6.51 -9.35 -5.95
CA SER A 325 -5.38 -10.10 -6.53
C SER A 325 -5.88 -11.18 -7.49
N SER A 326 -7.00 -11.83 -7.17
CA SER A 326 -7.61 -12.84 -8.03
C SER A 326 -8.03 -12.25 -9.37
N THR A 327 -8.70 -11.09 -9.34
CA THR A 327 -9.12 -10.37 -10.53
C THR A 327 -7.91 -9.95 -11.37
N ALA A 328 -6.86 -9.42 -10.73
CA ALA A 328 -5.64 -9.00 -11.40
C ALA A 328 -4.91 -10.15 -12.12
N ILE A 329 -4.72 -11.29 -11.43
CA ILE A 329 -4.06 -12.47 -12.00
C ILE A 329 -4.92 -13.09 -13.11
N SER A 330 -6.22 -13.25 -12.87
CA SER A 330 -7.14 -13.87 -13.83
C SER A 330 -7.26 -13.05 -15.11
N SER A 331 -7.38 -11.74 -15.00
CA SER A 331 -7.47 -10.84 -16.17
C SER A 331 -6.16 -10.80 -16.95
N THR A 332 -5.02 -10.64 -16.26
CA THR A 332 -3.70 -10.66 -16.91
C THR A 332 -3.50 -11.95 -17.70
N MET A 333 -3.80 -13.10 -17.09
CA MET A 333 -3.69 -14.39 -17.75
C MET A 333 -4.69 -14.53 -18.90
N TYR A 334 -5.93 -14.08 -18.75
CA TYR A 334 -6.94 -14.10 -19.81
C TYR A 334 -6.41 -13.37 -21.06
N TYR A 335 -5.92 -12.14 -20.93
CA TYR A 335 -5.43 -11.39 -22.08
C TYR A 335 -4.15 -11.96 -22.69
N LEU A 336 -3.25 -12.49 -21.87
CA LEU A 336 -2.04 -13.18 -22.34
C LEU A 336 -2.39 -14.44 -23.16
N LEU A 337 -3.30 -15.28 -22.67
CA LEU A 337 -3.71 -16.50 -23.37
C LEU A 337 -4.42 -16.22 -24.71
N HIS A 338 -5.02 -15.03 -24.87
CA HIS A 338 -5.60 -14.57 -26.13
C HIS A 338 -4.61 -13.77 -26.99
N SER A 339 -3.36 -13.62 -26.56
CA SER A 339 -2.29 -12.90 -27.26
C SER A 339 -1.02 -13.77 -27.35
N PRO A 340 -0.98 -14.79 -28.23
CA PRO A 340 0.13 -15.77 -28.26
C PRO A 340 1.52 -15.15 -28.40
N GLU A 341 1.64 -14.08 -29.20
CA GLU A 341 2.88 -13.32 -29.36
C GLU A 341 3.37 -12.73 -28.04
N LYS A 342 2.48 -12.02 -27.31
CA LYS A 342 2.78 -11.38 -26.03
C LYS A 342 3.09 -12.42 -24.95
N LEU A 343 2.35 -13.53 -24.94
CA LEU A 343 2.64 -14.66 -24.06
C LEU A 343 4.03 -15.23 -24.34
N SER A 344 4.41 -15.39 -25.61
CA SER A 344 5.75 -15.87 -25.99
C SER A 344 6.86 -14.91 -25.56
N LYS A 345 6.69 -13.60 -25.77
CA LYS A 345 7.62 -12.54 -25.30
C LYS A 345 7.79 -12.59 -23.78
N LEU A 346 6.70 -12.71 -23.04
CA LEU A 346 6.72 -12.86 -21.58
C LEU A 346 7.42 -14.14 -21.11
N GLN A 347 7.10 -15.28 -21.73
CA GLN A 347 7.73 -16.55 -21.41
C GLN A 347 9.24 -16.51 -21.67
N ALA A 348 9.67 -15.88 -22.77
CA ALA A 348 11.08 -15.70 -23.09
C ALA A 348 11.79 -14.85 -22.03
N GLU A 349 11.21 -13.72 -21.61
CA GLU A 349 11.76 -12.89 -20.54
C GLU A 349 11.94 -13.69 -19.25
N VAL A 350 10.87 -14.31 -18.74
CA VAL A 350 10.92 -15.05 -17.47
C VAL A 350 11.93 -16.20 -17.52
N ARG A 351 11.96 -16.98 -18.61
CA ARG A 351 12.88 -18.12 -18.77
C ARG A 351 14.33 -17.69 -19.01
N SER A 352 14.58 -16.47 -19.46
CA SER A 352 15.93 -15.93 -19.59
C SER A 352 16.50 -15.42 -18.26
N VAL A 353 15.64 -14.96 -17.35
CA VAL A 353 16.03 -14.39 -16.05
C VAL A 353 16.23 -15.49 -14.98
N PHE A 354 15.41 -16.54 -15.01
CA PHE A 354 15.41 -17.59 -13.98
C PHE A 354 15.75 -18.95 -14.60
N ALA A 355 16.70 -19.67 -14.01
CA ALA A 355 17.08 -21.00 -14.50
C ALA A 355 16.06 -22.09 -14.13
N ASN A 356 15.35 -21.92 -13.02
CA ASN A 356 14.31 -22.83 -12.53
C ASN A 356 13.29 -22.09 -11.65
N VAL A 357 12.19 -22.76 -11.32
CA VAL A 357 11.07 -22.17 -10.57
C VAL A 357 11.45 -21.76 -9.14
N GLU A 358 12.37 -22.48 -8.49
CA GLU A 358 12.76 -22.22 -7.09
C GLU A 358 13.53 -20.90 -6.95
N GLU A 359 14.20 -20.44 -8.01
CA GLU A 359 14.90 -19.15 -8.05
C GLU A 359 13.97 -17.93 -8.05
N ILE A 360 12.68 -18.11 -8.36
CA ILE A 360 11.71 -17.01 -8.42
C ILE A 360 11.39 -16.57 -6.98
N ASP A 361 11.91 -15.41 -6.57
CA ASP A 361 11.66 -14.81 -5.26
C ASP A 361 11.60 -13.28 -5.34
N PHE A 362 11.16 -12.64 -4.25
CA PHE A 362 11.28 -11.20 -4.11
C PHE A 362 12.77 -10.80 -4.14
N GLY A 363 13.10 -9.81 -4.98
CA GLY A 363 14.47 -9.31 -5.10
C GLY A 363 14.76 -8.68 -6.46
N LEU A 364 16.01 -8.25 -6.66
CA LEU A 364 16.45 -7.53 -7.86
C LEU A 364 16.21 -8.32 -9.15
N LYS A 365 16.40 -9.65 -9.13
CA LYS A 365 16.22 -10.52 -10.30
C LYS A 365 14.78 -10.48 -10.83
N LEU A 366 13.77 -10.51 -9.96
CA LEU A 366 12.37 -10.37 -10.37
C LEU A 366 12.04 -8.96 -10.88
N GLN A 367 12.76 -7.94 -10.39
CA GLN A 367 12.54 -6.56 -10.83
C GLN A 367 13.03 -6.30 -12.26
N THR A 368 13.93 -7.13 -12.81
CA THR A 368 14.36 -7.01 -14.21
C THR A 368 13.33 -7.52 -15.21
N CYS A 369 12.28 -8.23 -14.76
CA CYS A 369 11.18 -8.68 -15.63
C CYS A 369 10.22 -7.53 -15.97
N THR A 370 10.70 -6.58 -16.77
CA THR A 370 9.98 -5.37 -17.16
C THR A 370 8.73 -5.65 -18.00
N TYR A 371 8.75 -6.67 -18.87
CA TYR A 371 7.62 -7.03 -19.71
C TYR A 371 6.53 -7.77 -18.91
N LEU A 372 6.91 -8.65 -17.98
CA LEU A 372 5.98 -9.23 -16.99
C LEU A 372 5.19 -8.16 -16.27
N ARG A 373 5.89 -7.12 -15.83
CA ARG A 373 5.28 -6.01 -15.13
C ARG A 373 4.35 -5.21 -16.02
N ALA A 374 4.77 -4.91 -17.25
CA ALA A 374 3.94 -4.27 -18.25
C ALA A 374 2.64 -5.06 -18.52
N CYS A 375 2.72 -6.39 -18.60
CA CYS A 375 1.55 -7.26 -18.74
C CYS A 375 0.57 -7.14 -17.56
N ILE A 376 1.09 -7.13 -16.32
CA ILE A 376 0.29 -6.97 -15.11
C ILE A 376 -0.40 -5.59 -15.08
N ASN A 377 0.33 -4.53 -15.40
CA ASN A 377 -0.21 -3.17 -15.44
C ASN A 377 -1.31 -3.04 -16.49
N GLU A 378 -1.12 -3.62 -17.68
CA GLU A 378 -2.13 -3.59 -18.73
C GLU A 378 -3.36 -4.44 -18.37
N GLY A 379 -3.17 -5.58 -17.70
CA GLY A 379 -4.27 -6.39 -17.15
C GLY A 379 -5.09 -5.61 -16.13
N LEU A 380 -4.43 -4.95 -15.18
CA LEU A 380 -5.05 -4.07 -14.18
C LEU A 380 -5.72 -2.84 -14.80
N ARG A 381 -5.22 -2.33 -15.92
CA ARG A 381 -5.84 -1.23 -16.65
C ARG A 381 -7.16 -1.66 -17.28
N LEU A 382 -7.15 -2.76 -18.03
CA LEU A 382 -8.33 -3.29 -18.71
C LEU A 382 -9.38 -3.87 -17.76
N SER A 383 -8.93 -4.45 -16.65
CA SER A 383 -9.83 -5.12 -15.69
C SER A 383 -9.49 -4.70 -14.25
N PRO A 384 -9.73 -3.42 -13.92
CA PRO A 384 -9.42 -2.90 -12.60
C PRO A 384 -10.33 -3.57 -11.57
N PRO A 385 -9.78 -4.19 -10.51
CA PRO A 385 -10.60 -4.86 -9.50
C PRO A 385 -11.60 -3.93 -8.82
N ALA A 386 -11.22 -2.66 -8.63
CA ALA A 386 -12.09 -1.59 -8.15
C ALA A 386 -12.44 -0.61 -9.29
N GLY A 387 -13.27 -1.05 -10.25
CA GLY A 387 -13.59 -0.27 -11.45
C GLY A 387 -14.62 0.86 -11.29
N SER A 388 -15.26 0.99 -10.13
CA SER A 388 -16.30 2.01 -9.87
C SER A 388 -15.71 3.36 -9.42
N VAL A 389 -16.56 4.27 -8.94
CA VAL A 389 -16.13 5.59 -8.45
C VAL A 389 -15.59 5.47 -7.03
N LEU A 390 -14.38 5.98 -6.80
CA LEU A 390 -13.85 6.15 -5.45
C LEU A 390 -14.39 7.45 -4.85
N HIS A 391 -15.59 7.39 -4.28
CA HIS A 391 -16.32 8.58 -3.86
C HIS A 391 -15.61 9.41 -2.78
N ARG A 392 -15.66 10.72 -2.95
CA ARG A 392 -15.22 11.73 -2.01
C ARG A 392 -16.36 12.70 -1.78
N GLN A 393 -16.50 13.22 -0.56
CA GLN A 393 -17.39 14.33 -0.29
C GLN A 393 -16.54 15.60 -0.17
N VAL A 394 -16.97 16.65 -0.86
CA VAL A 394 -16.35 17.97 -0.80
C VAL A 394 -16.61 18.59 0.57
N GLU A 395 -15.53 19.05 1.20
CA GLU A 395 -15.52 19.67 2.53
C GLU A 395 -15.88 21.17 2.45
N PRO A 396 -16.09 21.85 3.59
CA PRO A 396 -16.34 23.29 3.61
C PRO A 396 -15.28 24.09 2.84
N GLY A 397 -15.75 25.05 2.04
CA GLY A 397 -14.92 25.86 1.14
C GLY A 397 -14.84 25.37 -0.30
N GLY A 398 -15.40 24.19 -0.60
CA GLY A 398 -15.46 23.66 -1.97
C GLY A 398 -14.13 23.13 -2.49
N VAL A 399 -14.14 22.70 -3.76
CA VAL A 399 -12.92 22.27 -4.47
C VAL A 399 -12.92 22.77 -5.90
N GLN A 400 -11.78 23.33 -6.33
CA GLN A 400 -11.51 23.70 -7.71
C GLN A 400 -10.82 22.53 -8.43
N ILE A 401 -11.32 22.13 -9.60
CA ILE A 401 -10.70 21.10 -10.44
C ILE A 401 -10.72 21.61 -11.88
N GLY A 402 -9.54 21.95 -12.41
CA GLY A 402 -9.46 22.73 -13.65
C GLY A 402 -10.21 24.05 -13.50
N ASP A 403 -11.05 24.36 -14.48
CA ASP A 403 -11.86 25.59 -14.50
C ASP A 403 -13.17 25.49 -13.71
N GLU A 404 -13.51 24.30 -13.20
CA GLU A 404 -14.80 24.03 -12.54
C GLU A 404 -14.69 24.06 -11.01
N PHE A 405 -15.66 24.73 -10.37
CA PHE A 405 -15.80 24.78 -8.92
C PHE A 405 -16.92 23.86 -8.43
N PHE A 406 -16.62 23.01 -7.46
CA PHE A 406 -17.59 22.12 -6.83
C PHE A 406 -17.87 22.55 -5.39
N PRO A 407 -19.15 22.79 -5.04
CA PRO A 407 -19.52 23.25 -3.70
C PRO A 407 -19.44 22.13 -2.66
N GLU A 408 -19.39 22.53 -1.39
CA GLU A 408 -19.47 21.66 -0.22
C GLU A 408 -20.64 20.66 -0.33
N GLY A 409 -20.44 19.44 0.20
CA GLY A 409 -21.47 18.40 0.25
C GLY A 409 -21.65 17.63 -1.07
N THR A 410 -21.00 18.06 -2.16
CA THR A 410 -20.97 17.32 -3.43
C THR A 410 -20.23 15.99 -3.23
N ASN A 411 -20.86 14.89 -3.62
CA ASN A 411 -20.22 13.58 -3.73
C ASN A 411 -19.57 13.46 -5.12
N ILE A 412 -18.25 13.49 -5.16
CA ILE A 412 -17.44 13.59 -6.36
C ILE A 412 -16.43 12.43 -6.43
N GLY A 413 -16.01 12.05 -7.62
CA GLY A 413 -14.95 11.04 -7.76
C GLY A 413 -14.67 10.67 -9.21
N VAL A 414 -13.60 9.91 -9.38
CA VAL A 414 -13.14 9.41 -10.67
C VAL A 414 -13.58 7.95 -10.83
N PRO A 415 -14.33 7.61 -11.91
CA PRO A 415 -14.67 6.24 -12.25
C PRO A 415 -13.46 5.51 -12.84
N VAL A 416 -12.86 4.59 -12.08
CA VAL A 416 -11.59 3.94 -12.44
C VAL A 416 -11.66 3.21 -13.78
N PHE A 417 -12.71 2.43 -14.02
CA PHE A 417 -12.90 1.75 -15.31
C PHE A 417 -12.98 2.75 -16.47
N SER A 418 -13.72 3.85 -16.31
CA SER A 418 -13.91 4.80 -17.40
C SER A 418 -12.65 5.61 -17.71
N ILE A 419 -11.89 6.04 -16.70
CA ILE A 419 -10.61 6.75 -16.93
C ILE A 419 -9.55 5.80 -17.52
N HIS A 420 -9.52 4.53 -17.12
CA HIS A 420 -8.65 3.52 -17.71
C HIS A 420 -8.97 3.19 -19.18
N HIS A 421 -10.22 3.43 -19.61
CA HIS A 421 -10.68 3.19 -20.97
C HIS A 421 -10.91 4.49 -21.76
N ALA A 422 -10.37 5.61 -21.29
CA ALA A 422 -10.42 6.86 -22.04
C ALA A 422 -9.31 6.88 -23.09
N ALA A 423 -9.69 7.00 -24.36
CA ALA A 423 -8.75 7.08 -25.49
C ALA A 423 -7.76 8.26 -25.37
N GLU A 424 -8.15 9.33 -24.67
CA GLU A 424 -7.30 10.48 -24.32
C GLU A 424 -6.03 10.04 -23.58
N TYR A 425 -6.16 9.14 -22.60
CA TYR A 425 -5.02 8.66 -21.80
C TYR A 425 -4.42 7.37 -22.37
N PHE A 426 -5.24 6.55 -23.01
CA PHE A 426 -4.88 5.21 -23.46
C PHE A 426 -5.41 4.97 -24.88
N PRO A 427 -4.63 5.27 -25.93
CA PRO A 427 -5.01 5.02 -27.31
C PRO A 427 -5.35 3.54 -27.55
N ASP A 428 -6.38 3.28 -28.35
CA ASP A 428 -6.99 1.95 -28.48
C ASP A 428 -7.23 1.28 -27.10
N PRO A 429 -8.11 1.88 -26.26
CA PRO A 429 -8.18 1.59 -24.84
C PRO A 429 -8.67 0.19 -24.49
N PHE A 430 -9.31 -0.54 -25.41
CA PHE A 430 -9.83 -1.88 -25.14
C PHE A 430 -8.86 -2.99 -25.57
N SER A 431 -7.77 -2.65 -26.26
CA SER A 431 -6.75 -3.61 -26.67
C SER A 431 -5.70 -3.83 -25.59
N PHE A 432 -5.33 -5.10 -25.41
CA PHE A 432 -4.24 -5.50 -24.52
C PHE A 432 -2.87 -5.26 -25.18
N GLN A 433 -2.21 -4.18 -24.75
CA GLN A 433 -0.90 -3.75 -25.26
C GLN A 433 0.06 -3.43 -24.09
N PRO A 434 0.75 -4.44 -23.51
CA PRO A 434 1.78 -4.23 -22.49
C PRO A 434 2.84 -3.20 -22.90
N GLU A 435 3.14 -3.11 -24.20
CA GLU A 435 4.07 -2.15 -24.80
C GLU A 435 3.80 -0.70 -24.38
N ARG A 436 2.54 -0.38 -24.06
CA ARG A 436 2.09 0.93 -23.53
C ARG A 436 2.86 1.42 -22.30
N TRP A 437 3.44 0.50 -21.55
CA TRP A 437 4.17 0.79 -20.30
C TRP A 437 5.68 0.91 -20.50
N MET A 438 6.18 0.81 -21.74
CA MET A 438 7.60 0.70 -22.06
C MET A 438 8.06 1.78 -23.03
N VAL A 439 8.96 2.65 -22.58
CA VAL A 439 9.51 3.73 -23.42
C VAL A 439 10.27 3.15 -24.62
N GLY A 440 10.02 3.71 -25.80
CA GLY A 440 10.65 3.28 -27.06
C GLY A 440 9.90 2.19 -27.80
N GLU A 441 8.86 1.59 -27.20
CA GLU A 441 7.93 0.70 -27.91
C GLU A 441 6.88 1.51 -28.69
N LYS A 442 6.13 0.81 -29.55
CA LYS A 442 5.10 1.41 -30.41
C LYS A 442 3.80 0.60 -30.31
N LEU A 443 2.66 1.31 -30.21
CA LEU A 443 1.34 0.70 -30.18
C LEU A 443 0.87 0.30 -31.58
N SER A 444 -0.17 -0.53 -31.63
CA SER A 444 -0.81 -1.01 -32.86
C SER A 444 -1.31 0.12 -33.78
N ASP A 445 -1.73 1.24 -33.21
CA ASP A 445 -2.20 2.43 -33.94
C ASP A 445 -1.06 3.35 -34.42
N GLY A 446 0.18 2.96 -34.13
CA GLY A 446 1.38 3.73 -34.46
C GLY A 446 1.79 4.77 -33.43
N THR A 447 1.13 4.85 -32.27
CA THR A 447 1.54 5.73 -31.18
C THR A 447 2.88 5.27 -30.60
N GLU A 448 3.87 6.16 -30.57
CA GLU A 448 5.16 5.91 -29.96
C GLU A 448 5.13 6.22 -28.46
N ILE A 449 5.70 5.32 -27.65
CA ILE A 449 5.72 5.47 -26.20
C ILE A 449 6.91 6.35 -25.80
N THR A 450 6.63 7.65 -25.67
CA THR A 450 7.59 8.63 -25.14
C THR A 450 7.53 8.70 -23.61
N PRO A 451 8.56 9.25 -22.94
CA PRO A 451 8.50 9.51 -21.50
C PRO A 451 7.30 10.38 -21.10
N ASP A 452 6.93 11.37 -21.92
CA ASP A 452 5.80 12.26 -21.66
C ASP A 452 4.45 11.55 -21.82
N PHE A 453 4.29 10.71 -22.85
CA PHE A 453 3.12 9.83 -22.97
C PHE A 453 2.97 8.97 -21.73
N LEU A 454 4.05 8.28 -21.34
CA LEU A 454 4.05 7.36 -20.21
C LEU A 454 3.76 8.08 -18.88
N LYS A 455 4.22 9.33 -18.72
CA LYS A 455 3.87 10.19 -17.58
C LYS A 455 2.39 10.54 -17.59
N TYR A 456 1.86 10.99 -18.72
CA TYR A 456 0.47 11.42 -18.88
C TYR A 456 -0.53 10.26 -18.69
N SER A 457 -0.38 9.15 -19.40
CA SER A 457 -1.23 7.96 -19.26
C SER A 457 -1.26 7.43 -17.83
N SER A 458 -0.15 7.56 -17.12
CA SER A 458 -0.07 7.01 -15.78
C SER A 458 -0.55 7.92 -14.68
N ALA A 459 -0.71 9.23 -14.95
CA ALA A 459 -1.50 10.11 -14.09
C ALA A 459 -2.99 9.70 -14.08
N ALA A 460 -3.45 9.02 -15.14
CA ALA A 460 -4.78 8.44 -15.27
C ALA A 460 -4.88 6.97 -14.78
N PHE A 461 -3.75 6.33 -14.48
CA PHE A 461 -3.73 4.96 -14.00
C PHE A 461 -4.00 4.90 -12.48
N MET A 462 -5.13 4.29 -12.16
CA MET A 462 -5.82 4.31 -10.88
C MET A 462 -6.24 2.91 -10.41
N ALA A 463 -5.57 1.84 -10.85
CA ALA A 463 -5.81 0.46 -10.39
C ALA A 463 -5.79 0.30 -8.86
N PHE A 464 -5.34 1.35 -8.21
CA PHE A 464 -4.63 1.34 -6.99
C PHE A 464 -4.82 2.63 -6.14
N SER A 465 -5.75 3.50 -6.57
CA SER A 465 -6.02 4.80 -5.93
C SER A 465 -4.77 5.69 -5.84
N ALA A 466 -4.83 6.86 -5.21
CA ALA A 466 -3.68 7.76 -5.07
C ALA A 466 -3.53 8.35 -3.66
N GLY A 467 -2.34 8.91 -3.38
CA GLY A 467 -2.08 9.76 -2.21
C GLY A 467 -2.14 9.05 -0.86
N THR A 468 -2.59 9.78 0.17
CA THR A 468 -2.67 9.28 1.57
C THR A 468 -3.63 8.10 1.75
N ARG A 469 -4.40 7.77 0.71
CA ARG A 469 -5.35 6.67 0.64
C ARG A 469 -4.99 5.64 -0.44
N GLY A 470 -3.83 5.76 -1.10
CA GLY A 470 -3.26 4.69 -1.94
C GLY A 470 -2.86 3.48 -1.08
N CYS A 471 -2.55 2.33 -1.64
CA CYS A 471 -2.09 1.19 -0.83
C CYS A 471 -0.68 1.44 -0.26
N ILE A 472 -0.19 0.52 0.57
CA ILE A 472 0.69 0.82 1.72
C ILE A 472 2.22 0.54 1.52
N GLY A 473 2.73 0.08 0.37
CA GLY A 473 4.03 -0.63 0.30
C GLY A 473 5.40 -0.03 -0.20
N GLN A 474 5.87 1.25 -0.04
CA GLN A 474 7.23 1.71 -0.57
C GLN A 474 7.90 3.04 0.00
N GLN A 475 9.22 3.12 0.41
CA GLN A 475 9.97 4.37 0.90
C GLN A 475 11.56 4.37 1.10
N VAL A 476 12.26 5.55 1.11
CA VAL A 476 13.72 5.79 1.51
C VAL A 476 13.97 7.06 2.36
N PHE A 477 15.12 7.20 3.06
CA PHE A 477 15.40 8.37 3.93
C PHE A 477 16.89 8.67 4.20
N GLU A 478 17.18 9.87 4.74
CA GLU A 478 18.50 10.31 5.24
C GLU A 478 18.46 10.91 6.65
N GLY A 479 19.64 11.15 7.23
CA GLY A 479 19.81 11.79 8.54
C GLY A 479 21.07 12.65 8.63
N LEU A 480 20.93 13.92 9.04
CA LEU A 480 22.02 14.88 9.20
C LEU A 480 21.87 15.66 10.50
N GLN A 481 22.91 16.40 10.86
CA GLN A 481 22.90 17.33 11.99
C GLN A 481 23.30 18.73 11.54
N ALA A 482 22.62 19.74 12.09
CA ALA A 482 23.08 21.12 12.09
C ALA A 482 23.44 21.57 13.50
N ARG A 483 24.55 22.31 13.62
CA ARG A 483 25.07 22.86 14.89
C ARG A 483 25.58 24.28 14.68
N ARG A 484 25.64 25.06 15.77
CA ARG A 484 26.31 26.36 15.74
C ARG A 484 27.79 26.21 16.03
N ASP A 485 28.61 26.95 15.31
CA ASP A 485 30.02 27.16 15.62
C ASP A 485 30.18 28.18 16.78
N PRO A 486 31.41 28.42 17.29
CA PRO A 486 31.65 29.42 18.33
C PRO A 486 31.22 30.86 17.95
N ASN A 487 31.17 31.20 16.66
CA ASN A 487 30.75 32.51 16.16
C ASN A 487 29.23 32.62 15.96
N GLY A 488 28.49 31.52 16.19
CA GLY A 488 27.05 31.45 16.02
C GLY A 488 26.58 31.07 14.61
N GLU A 489 27.50 30.80 13.67
CA GLU A 489 27.19 30.33 12.33
C GLU A 489 26.66 28.89 12.35
N ILE A 490 25.64 28.60 11.54
CA ILE A 490 25.03 27.27 11.49
C ILE A 490 25.75 26.42 10.44
N LEU A 491 26.38 25.34 10.91
CA LEU A 491 27.08 24.35 10.10
C LEU A 491 26.21 23.10 9.95
N ILE A 492 26.08 22.60 8.72
CA ILE A 492 25.40 21.33 8.41
C ILE A 492 26.46 20.27 8.12
N PHE A 493 26.38 19.11 8.78
CA PHE A 493 27.39 18.07 8.64
C PHE A 493 27.28 17.33 7.30
N ARG A 494 28.21 17.63 6.37
CA ARG A 494 28.40 16.97 5.07
C ARG A 494 27.12 16.75 4.26
N PRO A 495 26.32 17.80 4.00
CA PRO A 495 25.05 17.64 3.30
C PRO A 495 25.19 17.09 1.87
N GLU A 496 26.31 17.35 1.19
CA GLU A 496 26.61 16.84 -0.15
C GLU A 496 26.78 15.31 -0.16
N GLU A 497 27.51 14.75 0.82
CA GLU A 497 27.68 13.29 0.91
C GLU A 497 26.35 12.58 1.24
N ASN A 498 25.52 13.20 2.06
CA ASN A 498 24.18 12.68 2.37
C ASN A 498 23.26 12.75 1.14
N ALA A 499 23.36 13.81 0.33
CA ALA A 499 22.63 13.92 -0.93
C ALA A 499 23.03 12.78 -1.88
N ARG A 500 24.34 12.52 -2.07
CA ARG A 500 24.84 11.41 -2.91
C ARG A 500 24.41 10.05 -2.40
N ARG A 501 24.43 9.81 -1.09
CA ARG A 501 23.96 8.55 -0.51
C ARG A 501 22.45 8.38 -0.64
N MET A 502 21.67 9.46 -0.51
CA MET A 502 20.23 9.41 -0.78
C MET A 502 19.94 9.07 -2.24
N ARG A 503 20.70 9.64 -3.18
CA ARG A 503 20.62 9.29 -4.61
C ARG A 503 20.92 7.81 -4.85
N LYS A 504 22.04 7.31 -4.31
CA LYS A 504 22.39 5.87 -4.36
C LYS A 504 21.27 5.01 -3.78
N SER A 505 20.68 5.41 -2.66
CA SER A 505 19.61 4.67 -2.00
C SER A 505 18.31 4.68 -2.80
N ALA A 506 17.93 5.84 -3.34
CA ALA A 506 16.77 6.00 -4.21
C ALA A 506 16.93 5.14 -5.46
N ALA A 507 18.06 5.25 -6.17
CA ALA A 507 18.37 4.43 -7.35
C ALA A 507 18.29 2.92 -7.04
N PHE A 508 18.84 2.48 -5.90
CA PHE A 508 18.85 1.06 -5.51
C PHE A 508 17.45 0.49 -5.30
N VAL A 509 16.53 1.24 -4.71
CA VAL A 509 15.11 0.81 -4.59
C VAL A 509 14.22 1.37 -5.70
N TYR A 510 14.86 1.70 -6.82
CA TYR A 510 14.23 2.10 -8.07
C TYR A 510 13.38 3.38 -7.99
N MET A 511 13.66 4.26 -7.01
CA MET A 511 13.08 5.60 -6.89
C MET A 511 13.92 6.63 -7.68
N PRO A 512 13.33 7.71 -8.22
CA PRO A 512 14.06 8.76 -8.90
C PRO A 512 15.01 9.41 -7.91
N GLU A 513 16.25 9.54 -8.36
CA GLU A 513 17.30 10.20 -7.60
C GLU A 513 16.86 11.63 -7.25
N VAL A 514 16.99 12.00 -5.98
CA VAL A 514 16.79 13.40 -5.56
C VAL A 514 17.99 14.21 -6.08
N PRO A 515 17.79 15.20 -6.97
CA PRO A 515 18.89 16.06 -7.43
C PRO A 515 19.66 16.68 -6.25
N GLU A 516 20.98 16.74 -6.34
CA GLU A 516 21.84 17.19 -5.24
C GLU A 516 21.51 18.64 -4.85
N ASP A 517 21.30 19.50 -5.83
CA ASP A 517 20.85 20.89 -5.66
C ASP A 517 19.48 21.00 -4.98
N LEU A 518 18.50 20.16 -5.37
CA LEU A 518 17.18 20.12 -4.74
C LEU A 518 17.28 19.68 -3.27
N PHE A 519 18.09 18.65 -3.00
CA PHE A 519 18.35 18.17 -1.65
C PHE A 519 18.97 19.27 -0.78
N LEU A 520 20.08 19.87 -1.24
CA LEU A 520 20.82 20.90 -0.52
C LEU A 520 19.94 22.12 -0.27
N THR A 521 19.24 22.61 -1.29
CA THR A 521 18.33 23.75 -1.18
C THR A 521 17.22 23.49 -0.16
N SER A 522 16.60 22.30 -0.19
CA SER A 522 15.53 21.93 0.74
C SER A 522 16.05 21.82 2.18
N VAL A 523 17.24 21.25 2.36
CA VAL A 523 17.90 21.14 3.67
C VAL A 523 18.25 22.52 4.22
N HIS A 524 18.89 23.38 3.43
CA HIS A 524 19.21 24.74 3.84
C HIS A 524 17.96 25.55 4.16
N LEU A 525 16.89 25.42 3.36
CA LEU A 525 15.63 26.09 3.61
C LEU A 525 14.99 25.63 4.92
N ALA A 526 14.94 24.32 5.15
CA ALA A 526 14.39 23.75 6.39
C ALA A 526 15.18 24.22 7.62
N VAL A 527 16.52 24.23 7.57
CA VAL A 527 17.37 24.72 8.66
C VAL A 527 17.20 26.22 8.88
N ARG A 528 17.23 27.03 7.80
CA ARG A 528 17.07 28.50 7.89
C ARG A 528 15.73 28.89 8.51
N LYS A 529 14.64 28.23 8.11
CA LYS A 529 13.30 28.48 8.66
C LYS A 529 13.13 28.02 10.12
N ASN A 530 14.10 27.28 10.66
CA ASN A 530 14.07 26.72 12.00
C ASN A 530 15.38 27.05 12.76
N ALA A 531 16.03 28.16 12.41
CA ALA A 531 17.36 28.52 12.92
C ALA A 531 17.36 28.74 14.45
N GLU A 532 16.25 29.21 15.01
CA GLU A 532 16.04 29.34 16.47
C GLU A 532 16.14 28.00 17.22
N TYR A 533 15.85 26.88 16.55
CA TYR A 533 15.88 25.53 17.12
C TYR A 533 17.27 24.87 17.00
N VAL A 534 18.22 25.51 16.33
CA VAL A 534 19.62 25.07 16.32
C VAL A 534 20.26 25.48 17.65
N CYS A 535 20.62 24.48 18.46
CA CYS A 535 21.22 24.67 19.76
C CYS A 535 22.41 25.65 19.73
N PRO A 536 22.55 26.53 20.74
CA PRO A 536 23.79 27.30 20.95
C PRO A 536 25.01 26.39 21.04
N HIS A 537 26.18 26.87 20.61
CA HIS A 537 27.42 26.07 20.57
C HIS A 537 27.77 25.37 21.89
N HIS A 538 27.51 26.01 23.03
CA HIS A 538 27.80 25.45 24.36
C HIS A 538 26.85 24.32 24.78
N VAL A 539 25.71 24.17 24.10
CA VAL A 539 24.75 23.08 24.37
C VAL A 539 25.13 21.87 23.54
N LYS A 540 25.28 20.71 24.20
CA LYS A 540 25.53 19.42 23.56
C LYS A 540 24.26 18.88 22.87
N GLY A 541 23.82 19.57 21.84
CA GLY A 541 22.64 19.25 21.03
C GLY A 541 22.84 19.67 19.58
N SER A 542 21.90 19.27 18.74
CA SER A 542 21.89 19.59 17.31
C SER A 542 20.46 19.72 16.82
N LEU A 543 20.26 20.42 15.72
CA LEU A 543 19.04 20.26 14.94
C LEU A 543 19.22 19.04 14.03
N TYR A 544 18.49 17.95 14.32
CA TYR A 544 18.49 16.78 13.46
C TYR A 544 17.64 17.06 12.22
N ILE A 545 18.19 16.73 11.06
CA ILE A 545 17.58 16.97 9.76
C ILE A 545 17.31 15.60 9.15
N ARG A 546 16.06 15.35 8.75
CA ARG A 546 15.62 14.09 8.16
C ARG A 546 15.01 14.34 6.78
N PRO A 547 15.82 14.34 5.72
CA PRO A 547 15.34 14.24 4.35
C PRO A 547 14.70 12.86 4.14
N PHE A 548 13.58 12.84 3.45
CA PHE A 548 12.74 11.66 3.30
C PHE A 548 12.11 11.68 1.91
N GLN A 549 12.12 10.55 1.22
CA GLN A 549 11.45 10.41 -0.07
C GLN A 549 10.59 9.16 -0.04
N PHE A 550 9.37 9.27 -0.52
CA PHE A 550 8.48 8.13 -0.62
C PHE A 550 7.60 8.26 -1.84
N GLY A 551 7.08 7.13 -2.27
CA GLY A 551 6.12 7.07 -3.34
C GLY A 551 4.83 7.78 -2.98
N SER A 552 4.52 8.88 -3.66
CA SER A 552 3.27 9.62 -3.49
C SER A 552 2.25 9.33 -4.59
N GLY A 553 2.72 8.75 -5.70
CA GLY A 553 1.91 8.36 -6.85
C GLY A 553 0.97 7.19 -6.58
N SER A 554 0.06 6.96 -7.53
CA SER A 554 -1.06 6.02 -7.49
C SER A 554 -0.73 4.53 -7.75
N GLN A 555 0.55 4.16 -7.75
CA GLN A 555 1.03 2.83 -8.11
C GLN A 555 1.03 1.85 -6.90
N ILE A 556 0.69 0.56 -7.11
CA ILE A 556 0.73 -0.52 -6.07
C ILE A 556 1.43 -1.79 -6.57
N GLY A 557 1.93 -1.81 -7.81
CA GLY A 557 2.87 -2.86 -8.22
C GLY A 557 4.18 -2.79 -7.44
N LEU A 558 5.04 -3.80 -7.58
CA LEU A 558 6.45 -3.74 -7.17
C LEU A 558 7.23 -2.93 -8.22
N GLU A 559 6.80 -1.68 -8.41
CA GLU A 559 7.32 -0.66 -9.31
C GLU A 559 7.33 0.69 -8.60
N PRO A 560 8.26 1.58 -8.97
CA PRO A 560 8.29 2.93 -8.49
C PRO A 560 7.08 3.72 -8.95
N PRO A 561 6.40 4.44 -8.04
CA PRO A 561 5.36 5.36 -8.40
C PRO A 561 5.91 6.47 -9.29
N LYS A 562 5.09 7.06 -10.15
CA LYS A 562 5.61 8.12 -11.05
C LYS A 562 5.72 9.47 -10.38
N GLU A 563 5.17 9.57 -9.18
CA GLU A 563 5.31 10.71 -8.31
C GLU A 563 5.97 10.27 -7.01
N PHE A 564 6.99 11.02 -6.65
CA PHE A 564 7.68 10.87 -5.38
C PHE A 564 7.66 12.19 -4.66
N LEU A 565 7.32 12.14 -3.39
CA LEU A 565 7.39 13.31 -2.54
C LEU A 565 8.70 13.26 -1.77
N PHE A 566 9.52 14.29 -1.98
CA PHE A 566 10.69 14.58 -1.16
C PHE A 566 10.31 15.62 -0.11
N CYS A 567 10.63 15.35 1.14
CA CYS A 567 10.37 16.24 2.28
C CYS A 567 11.60 16.30 3.17
N VAL A 568 11.81 17.44 3.84
CA VAL A 568 12.84 17.58 4.87
C VAL A 568 12.16 17.94 6.18
N PHE A 569 12.28 17.04 7.17
CA PHE A 569 11.84 17.31 8.54
C PHE A 569 13.03 17.77 9.37
N VAL A 570 12.79 18.65 10.35
CA VAL A 570 13.80 19.07 11.31
C VAL A 570 13.25 18.99 12.73
N GLN A 571 14.08 18.62 13.69
CA GLN A 571 13.73 18.61 15.10
C GLN A 571 14.97 18.82 15.99
N PRO A 572 14.88 19.52 17.13
CA PRO A 572 15.93 19.52 18.14
C PRO A 572 16.23 18.09 18.61
N HIS A 573 17.51 17.78 18.79
CA HIS A 573 17.98 16.43 19.08
C HIS A 573 19.24 16.43 19.95
N ILE A 574 19.27 15.51 20.92
CA ILE A 574 20.44 15.15 21.72
C ILE A 574 20.75 13.68 21.41
N ALA A 575 22.04 13.33 21.27
CA ALA A 575 22.46 11.97 20.93
C ALA A 575 21.90 10.94 21.92
N PHE A 576 21.13 9.97 21.42
CA PHE A 576 20.37 9.04 22.27
C PHE A 576 21.22 8.04 23.07
N HIS A 577 22.49 7.81 22.69
CA HIS A 577 23.43 6.95 23.43
C HIS A 577 24.38 7.74 24.35
N GLY A 578 24.32 9.07 24.34
CA GLY A 578 25.28 9.90 25.06
C GLY A 578 26.71 9.75 24.53
N HIS A 579 27.70 9.93 25.41
CA HIS A 579 29.14 9.81 25.10
C HIS A 579 29.85 8.78 25.99
N GLN A 580 29.08 7.94 26.70
CA GLN A 580 29.61 6.92 27.59
C GLN A 580 29.74 5.60 26.83
N ALA A 581 30.67 4.75 27.27
CA ALA A 581 30.80 3.41 26.74
C ALA A 581 29.52 2.61 27.01
N ILE A 582 29.08 1.85 26.01
CA ILE A 582 27.86 1.05 26.09
C ILE A 582 28.13 -0.43 25.86
N LYS A 583 27.25 -1.29 26.37
CA LYS A 583 27.34 -2.73 26.11
C LYS A 583 26.74 -3.07 24.75
N ALA A 584 27.48 -3.77 23.91
CA ALA A 584 27.00 -4.32 22.64
C ALA A 584 26.72 -5.82 22.74
N LEU A 585 25.67 -6.29 22.08
CA LEU A 585 25.34 -7.71 21.95
C LEU A 585 25.48 -8.15 20.50
N VAL A 586 26.23 -9.23 20.26
CA VAL A 586 26.23 -9.90 18.95
C VAL A 586 24.96 -10.71 18.82
N LEU A 587 24.23 -10.53 17.72
CA LEU A 587 22.93 -11.16 17.52
C LEU A 587 23.00 -12.33 16.56
N ASP A 588 23.05 -13.56 17.09
CA ASP A 588 23.19 -14.79 16.29
C ASP A 588 21.86 -15.26 15.65
N GLY A 589 20.72 -14.78 16.16
CA GLY A 589 19.38 -15.24 15.76
C GLY A 589 18.72 -14.42 14.65
N PHE A 590 19.37 -13.36 14.19
CA PHE A 590 18.78 -12.40 13.25
C PHE A 590 19.84 -11.67 12.44
N ASP A 591 19.68 -11.70 11.13
CA ASP A 591 20.51 -10.93 10.21
C ASP A 591 19.80 -9.60 9.92
N ARG A 592 20.46 -8.47 10.22
CA ARG A 592 19.93 -7.14 9.90
C ARG A 592 19.73 -6.97 8.39
N ALA A 593 20.70 -7.44 7.60
CA ALA A 593 20.67 -7.37 6.16
C ALA A 593 21.32 -8.62 5.56
N ALA A 594 20.78 -9.11 4.45
CA ALA A 594 21.47 -10.13 3.67
C ALA A 594 22.68 -9.50 2.96
N THR A 595 23.75 -10.26 2.74
CA THR A 595 24.98 -9.82 2.05
C THR A 595 24.71 -9.24 0.65
N ARG A 596 23.64 -9.69 -0.01
CA ARG A 596 23.17 -9.18 -1.31
C ARG A 596 21.80 -8.50 -1.23
N GLY A 597 21.38 -8.13 -0.02
CA GLY A 597 20.12 -7.46 0.27
C GLY A 597 20.24 -5.94 0.22
N SER A 598 19.28 -5.25 0.86
CA SER A 598 19.19 -3.80 0.87
C SER A 598 20.09 -3.11 1.90
N GLY A 599 20.89 -3.83 2.68
CA GLY A 599 21.63 -3.27 3.83
C GLY A 599 22.59 -2.13 3.48
N ALA A 600 23.22 -2.20 2.31
CA ALA A 600 24.15 -1.19 1.81
C ALA A 600 23.52 0.14 1.38
N VAL A 601 22.19 0.27 1.47
CA VAL A 601 21.47 1.51 1.17
C VAL A 601 20.53 1.92 2.30
N LYS A 602 20.17 3.19 2.36
CA LYS A 602 19.42 3.75 3.50
C LYS A 602 17.91 3.70 3.28
N VAL A 603 17.38 2.48 3.32
CA VAL A 603 15.96 2.18 3.08
C VAL A 603 15.21 2.06 4.41
N GLY A 604 13.96 2.51 4.46
CA GLY A 604 13.13 2.47 5.68
C GLY A 604 13.04 1.08 6.32
N GLY A 605 13.03 0.03 5.49
CA GLY A 605 12.88 -1.35 5.90
C GLY A 605 14.11 -1.99 6.56
N ASN A 606 15.30 -1.39 6.49
CA ASN A 606 16.53 -1.96 7.09
C ASN A 606 16.62 -1.77 8.61
N TYR A 607 15.89 -0.79 9.16
CA TYR A 607 16.04 -0.39 10.57
C TYR A 607 14.89 -0.87 11.45
N ALA A 608 13.67 -0.92 10.91
CA ALA A 608 12.49 -1.34 11.66
C ALA A 608 12.56 -2.79 12.19
N PRO A 609 13.04 -3.80 11.41
CA PRO A 609 13.14 -5.18 11.89
C PRO A 609 14.07 -5.36 13.09
N VAL A 610 15.03 -4.46 13.26
CA VAL A 610 16.03 -4.50 14.33
C VAL A 610 15.45 -4.04 15.69
N MET A 611 14.33 -3.29 15.67
CA MET A 611 13.78 -2.64 16.88
C MET A 611 13.34 -3.65 17.95
N ARG A 612 12.75 -4.77 17.55
CA ARG A 612 12.36 -5.85 18.48
C ARG A 612 13.58 -6.37 19.24
N TRP A 613 14.61 -6.76 18.51
CA TRP A 613 15.83 -7.32 19.07
C TRP A 613 16.61 -6.33 19.93
N MET A 614 16.61 -5.05 19.55
CA MET A 614 17.16 -3.98 20.38
C MET A 614 16.43 -3.86 21.72
N SER A 615 15.10 -4.07 21.73
CA SER A 615 14.32 -4.04 22.97
C SER A 615 14.63 -5.23 23.87
N GLU A 616 14.76 -6.43 23.30
CA GLU A 616 15.14 -7.65 24.04
C GLU A 616 16.54 -7.48 24.65
N ALA A 617 17.53 -7.06 23.85
CA ALA A 617 18.89 -6.82 24.31
C ALA A 617 18.98 -5.72 25.40
N ARG A 618 18.16 -4.66 25.31
CA ARG A 618 18.07 -3.63 26.35
C ARG A 618 17.58 -4.17 27.68
N ASN A 619 16.64 -5.11 27.69
CA ASN A 619 16.16 -5.75 28.91
C ASN A 619 17.26 -6.59 29.58
N GLU A 620 18.22 -7.09 28.78
CA GLU A 620 19.39 -7.83 29.25
C GLU A 620 20.59 -6.91 29.58
N GLY A 621 20.43 -5.59 29.47
CA GLY A 621 21.45 -4.60 29.79
C GLY A 621 22.42 -4.26 28.66
N TYR A 622 22.13 -4.66 27.42
CA TYR A 622 22.87 -4.28 26.22
C TYR A 622 22.18 -3.13 25.48
N ASN A 623 22.93 -2.12 25.07
CA ASN A 623 22.36 -0.88 24.55
C ASN A 623 22.34 -0.83 23.02
N VAL A 624 23.16 -1.64 22.35
CA VAL A 624 23.29 -1.73 20.89
C VAL A 624 23.51 -3.17 20.45
N LEU A 625 23.07 -3.52 19.25
CA LEU A 625 23.38 -4.83 18.66
C LEU A 625 24.44 -4.69 17.59
N LEU A 626 25.33 -5.66 17.52
CA LEU A 626 26.32 -5.87 16.47
C LEU A 626 25.84 -7.00 15.56
N HIS A 627 25.81 -6.75 14.26
CA HIS A 627 25.38 -7.71 13.24
C HIS A 627 26.60 -8.27 12.54
N LEU A 628 26.59 -9.59 12.35
CA LEU A 628 27.57 -10.31 11.56
C LEU A 628 27.00 -10.58 10.17
N ASP A 629 27.90 -10.88 9.24
CA ASP A 629 27.56 -11.22 7.89
C ASP A 629 26.55 -12.39 7.85
N SER A 630 25.50 -12.22 7.04
CA SER A 630 24.41 -13.20 6.99
C SER A 630 24.80 -14.57 6.39
N HIS A 631 25.96 -14.68 5.73
CA HIS A 631 26.33 -15.87 4.98
C HIS A 631 27.16 -16.84 5.82
N THR A 632 28.25 -16.33 6.39
CA THR A 632 29.26 -17.09 7.14
C THR A 632 29.22 -16.80 8.63
N ARG A 633 28.62 -15.68 9.05
CA ARG A 633 28.63 -15.18 10.44
C ARG A 633 30.04 -15.08 11.02
N SER A 634 31.02 -14.84 10.16
CA SER A 634 32.43 -14.75 10.52
C SER A 634 32.94 -13.32 10.49
N ASP A 635 32.25 -12.45 9.76
CA ASP A 635 32.69 -11.09 9.49
C ASP A 635 31.70 -10.07 10.07
N ILE A 636 32.22 -8.92 10.48
CA ILE A 636 31.42 -7.81 10.99
C ILE A 636 30.75 -7.08 9.83
N ASP A 637 29.42 -6.94 9.89
CA ASP A 637 28.69 -6.04 9.02
C ASP A 637 28.68 -4.62 9.60
N GLU A 638 27.83 -4.37 10.60
CA GLU A 638 27.71 -3.09 11.29
C GLU A 638 26.88 -3.21 12.57
N PHE A 639 26.83 -2.16 13.39
CA PHE A 639 25.85 -2.07 14.48
C PHE A 639 24.47 -1.72 13.95
N SER A 640 23.39 -1.96 14.72
CA SER A 640 21.99 -1.69 14.32
C SER A 640 21.70 -0.31 13.73
N THR A 641 22.42 0.72 14.18
CA THR A 641 22.15 2.13 13.88
C THR A 641 23.38 2.90 13.38
N SER A 642 24.52 2.22 13.26
CA SER A 642 25.84 2.84 13.09
C SER A 642 26.86 1.86 12.54
N SER A 643 27.91 2.36 11.90
CA SER A 643 29.02 1.52 11.44
C SER A 643 29.94 1.10 12.58
N PHE A 644 30.71 0.07 12.31
CA PHE A 644 31.74 -0.44 13.21
C PHE A 644 33.09 0.18 12.88
N ILE A 645 33.79 0.66 13.92
CA ILE A 645 35.19 1.04 13.87
C ILE A 645 35.93 0.28 14.97
N GLY A 646 37.03 -0.37 14.65
CA GLY A 646 37.97 -0.91 15.62
C GLY A 646 39.18 -0.01 15.76
N ILE A 647 39.71 0.16 16.96
CA ILE A 647 40.97 0.84 17.21
C ILE A 647 41.97 -0.19 17.72
N ARG A 648 43.16 -0.23 17.12
CA ARG A 648 44.31 -0.96 17.64
C ARG A 648 45.37 0.05 18.04
N ASN A 649 45.78 0.00 19.30
CA ASN A 649 46.89 0.78 19.82
C ASN A 649 47.96 -0.17 20.32
N ASP A 650 49.09 -0.23 19.60
CA ASP A 650 50.22 -1.11 19.90
C ASP A 650 51.55 -0.33 19.83
N GLU A 651 52.67 -1.03 20.00
CA GLU A 651 54.01 -0.44 19.99
C GLU A 651 54.37 0.25 18.64
N HIS A 652 53.63 -0.04 17.57
CA HIS A 652 53.79 0.56 16.25
C HIS A 652 52.85 1.76 16.00
N GLY A 653 52.06 2.16 17.01
CA GLY A 653 51.19 3.32 17.00
C GLY A 653 49.70 2.98 16.92
N ILE A 654 48.87 3.97 16.56
CA ILE A 654 47.41 3.84 16.52
C ILE A 654 46.97 3.54 15.09
N THR A 655 46.22 2.44 14.93
CA THR A 655 45.53 2.06 13.70
C THR A 655 44.02 2.10 13.90
N LEU A 656 43.32 2.85 13.05
CA LEU A 656 41.86 2.88 12.97
C LEU A 656 41.39 1.97 11.83
N ILE A 657 40.62 0.95 12.18
CA ILE A 657 40.05 -0.02 11.25
C ILE A 657 38.56 0.29 11.05
N VAL A 658 38.15 0.61 9.82
CA VAL A 658 36.74 0.76 9.45
C VAL A 658 36.28 -0.55 8.82
N ALA A 659 35.22 -1.15 9.38
CA ALA A 659 34.64 -2.36 8.79
C ALA A 659 34.06 -2.03 7.40
N ASP A 660 34.46 -2.82 6.41
CA ASP A 660 33.99 -2.74 5.04
C ASP A 660 33.26 -4.04 4.69
N SER A 661 31.93 -3.99 4.79
CA SER A 661 31.04 -5.09 4.43
C SER A 661 30.15 -4.68 3.25
N PRO A 662 29.97 -5.56 2.26
CA PRO A 662 29.03 -5.33 1.16
C PRO A 662 27.57 -5.27 1.62
N ALA A 663 27.26 -5.72 2.84
CA ALA A 663 25.92 -5.66 3.44
C ALA A 663 25.69 -4.39 4.27
N ALA A 664 26.75 -3.63 4.57
CA ALA A 664 26.70 -2.48 5.46
C ALA A 664 26.54 -1.16 4.72
N LEU A 665 25.88 -0.20 5.35
CA LEU A 665 25.73 1.15 4.80
C LEU A 665 27.08 1.91 4.81
N ASP A 666 27.41 2.56 3.68
CA ASP A 666 28.53 3.51 3.61
C ASP A 666 28.33 4.67 4.61
N SER A 667 29.14 4.69 5.67
CA SER A 667 28.99 5.67 6.75
C SER A 667 29.85 6.90 6.55
N ILE A 668 29.16 7.99 6.27
CA ILE A 668 29.72 9.34 6.22
C ILE A 668 30.40 9.72 7.55
N THR A 669 29.87 9.27 8.68
CA THR A 669 30.48 9.51 10.00
C THR A 669 31.77 8.73 10.14
N ALA A 670 31.79 7.44 9.81
CA ALA A 670 33.00 6.62 9.91
C ALA A 670 34.10 7.10 8.95
N ASP A 671 33.74 7.43 7.71
CA ASP A 671 34.68 8.00 6.73
C ASP A 671 35.22 9.37 7.17
N SER A 672 34.41 10.17 7.87
CA SER A 672 34.87 11.45 8.44
C SER A 672 35.86 11.22 9.57
N THR A 673 35.59 10.26 10.46
CA THR A 673 36.51 9.87 11.54
C THR A 673 37.82 9.33 10.98
N ALA A 674 37.77 8.48 9.96
CA ALA A 674 38.95 7.96 9.29
C ALA A 674 39.83 9.08 8.70
N ARG A 675 39.24 10.07 8.01
CA ARG A 675 39.98 11.22 7.49
C ARG A 675 40.61 12.07 8.59
N LEU A 676 39.92 12.27 9.72
CA LEU A 676 40.46 12.98 10.87
C LEU A 676 41.61 12.20 11.52
N ALA A 677 41.46 10.90 11.71
CA ALA A 677 42.51 10.04 12.25
C ALA A 677 43.78 10.08 11.39
N ALA A 678 43.64 9.98 10.07
CA ALA A 678 44.77 10.15 9.15
C ALA A 678 45.44 11.54 9.28
N SER A 679 44.65 12.60 9.47
CA SER A 679 45.20 13.95 9.70
C SER A 679 45.97 14.09 11.03
N PHE A 680 45.68 13.22 12.00
CA PHE A 680 46.43 13.09 13.25
C PHE A 680 47.63 12.14 13.13
N GLY A 681 47.93 11.63 11.93
CA GLY A 681 49.03 10.71 11.68
C GLY A 681 48.74 9.25 12.03
N TRP A 682 47.48 8.90 12.29
CA TRP A 682 47.10 7.51 12.56
C TRP A 682 47.03 6.70 11.27
N LYS A 683 47.35 5.41 11.35
CA LYS A 683 47.13 4.48 10.23
C LYS A 683 45.63 4.22 10.10
N VAL A 684 45.11 4.21 8.87
CA VAL A 684 43.70 3.92 8.59
C VAL A 684 43.62 2.71 7.67
N ASP A 685 42.79 1.74 8.03
CA ASP A 685 42.57 0.51 7.29
C ASP A 685 41.06 0.30 7.08
N LYS A 686 40.59 0.22 5.84
CA LYS A 686 39.18 -0.05 5.51
C LYS A 686 39.10 -1.40 4.81
N ARG A 687 38.53 -2.39 5.50
CA ARG A 687 38.48 -3.79 5.05
C ARG A 687 37.42 -4.58 5.81
N THR A 688 37.14 -5.78 5.33
CA THR A 688 36.37 -6.76 6.09
C THR A 688 37.09 -7.11 7.40
N VAL A 689 36.32 -7.18 8.48
CA VAL A 689 36.82 -7.44 9.84
C VAL A 689 36.21 -8.74 10.34
N LYS A 690 37.05 -9.69 10.75
CA LYS A 690 36.56 -10.95 11.33
C LYS A 690 36.05 -10.73 12.74
N TRP A 691 34.98 -11.41 13.13
CA TRP A 691 34.50 -11.42 14.51
C TRP A 691 35.59 -11.85 15.50
N SER A 692 36.41 -12.84 15.13
CA SER A 692 37.55 -13.30 15.93
C SER A 692 38.62 -12.22 16.16
N GLU A 693 38.68 -11.19 15.32
CA GLU A 693 39.64 -10.09 15.44
C GLU A 693 39.22 -9.05 16.48
N VAL A 694 37.94 -8.99 16.87
CA VAL A 694 37.43 -7.96 17.79
C VAL A 694 38.17 -7.96 19.13
N ALA A 695 38.59 -9.12 19.62
CA ALA A 695 39.39 -9.25 20.85
C ALA A 695 40.79 -8.62 20.77
N THR A 696 41.27 -8.29 19.57
CA THR A 696 42.57 -7.64 19.34
C THR A 696 42.49 -6.12 19.31
N PHE A 697 41.28 -5.54 19.32
CA PHE A 697 41.08 -4.10 19.35
C PHE A 697 41.11 -3.59 20.79
N THR A 698 41.78 -2.45 21.00
CA THR A 698 41.81 -1.76 22.28
C THR A 698 40.51 -1.02 22.56
N GLU A 699 39.80 -0.59 21.51
CA GLU A 699 38.49 0.05 21.60
C GLU A 699 37.66 -0.28 20.34
N VAL A 700 36.34 -0.35 20.50
CA VAL A 700 35.38 -0.45 19.39
C VAL A 700 34.48 0.77 19.46
N ILE A 701 34.16 1.36 18.32
CA ILE A 701 33.32 2.56 18.24
C ILE A 701 32.16 2.30 17.28
N ALA A 702 30.95 2.53 17.77
CA ALA A 702 29.75 2.70 16.97
C ALA A 702 29.71 4.12 16.39
N ALA A 703 29.85 4.25 15.07
CA ALA A 703 29.92 5.53 14.36
C ALA A 703 28.68 5.78 13.50
N GLY A 704 27.83 6.73 13.90
CA GLY A 704 26.58 7.04 13.18
C GLY A 704 26.13 8.50 13.33
N THR A 705 25.31 8.98 12.39
CA THR A 705 24.93 10.41 12.36
C THR A 705 24.02 10.83 13.52
N ALA A 706 23.15 9.95 14.02
CA ALA A 706 22.33 10.23 15.20
C ALA A 706 23.04 9.87 16.51
N ALA A 707 23.89 8.83 16.50
CA ALA A 707 24.61 8.33 17.66
C ALA A 707 25.87 9.15 17.99
N GLY A 708 26.51 9.76 16.99
CA GLY A 708 27.85 10.32 17.11
C GLY A 708 28.90 9.21 17.02
N LEU A 709 29.92 9.31 17.89
CA LEU A 709 30.90 8.27 18.15
C LEU A 709 30.65 7.74 19.56
N VAL A 710 30.29 6.47 19.66
CA VAL A 710 29.93 5.82 20.93
C VAL A 710 30.86 4.63 21.14
N PRO A 711 31.68 4.63 22.20
CA PRO A 711 32.50 3.47 22.57
C PRO A 711 31.69 2.26 23.03
#